data_AF-A0AAD1HQL5-F1
#
_entry.id   AF-A0AAD1HQL5-F1
#
_cell.length_a   1.000
_cell.length_b   1.000
_cell.length_c   1.000
_cell.angle_alpha   90.00
_cell.angle_beta   90.00
_cell.angle_gamma   90.00
#
_symmetry.space_group_name_H-M   'P 1'
#
loop_
_entity.id
_entity.type
_entity.pdbx_description
1 polymer ?
#
loop_
_entity_poly.entity_id
_entity_poly.type
_entity_poly.pdbx_seq_one_letter_code
_entity_poly.pdbx_strand_id
1 'polypeptide(L)'
;MAIEVAGGGSSAVAASSHAACARFRGTDPLITGLTRRNLAKSVGFPDTAAGIPQARWMRAITFERLVKSESFASQVATRTVGAIGLARPTEVVTVNAHMNVDSTAQAFADAHARAIDTGASTLIFQLAVPFVGFENTRATDVKPDFAVIAPSVEDPNATWLVMGDAKDYERVRSRIDDARMLKGFLQVAVGAESARAWSRLPAGMSVHTFGVLAVPRNAFLQPEPVVENLHDYAEEVTLRIEERRREADQSGHTVGDDVKPLVAHLEAAFDPGACPTCTLFSYCRDELRNSNSPDDLLIEIGVRGDKRRHALGLVDGVSEVGLLPASMTANIAATLDGIPQFTGQRRVDQAGAPGTVNVVLAKSDAAALGVHGIGLQRVTAQGRDDWEFTVFADPQSSDTRRTVMRRIGSALNRAMREQRKAAGEGVPDAVHLVVPDKATADLLVSAADNLAGVELSRLRWERDKEEGRPALTYDGEPATMPRPISEVERTAIALLLEDDRSRAFRLRCPIIDIREVLARHVVAGGPMVNSGRLDYLVGWAEADASAPIDHRSFADAIENSEHTPGARLKNATSDAIHEALVGKRGITTGAGAADPELYEALVIDELQYKAETLERALDALDGVGSSTLRDSYRVIESDAQQVWRRRLELHASDLVRFGRTYRPWRNSLVPMTESDGVCASQLLALSNPQAAQDMAADAGNRSVAFATVAAVEPLELDVESRRIVDGTRVVMLTLNGAASVEEPGVWVDSAPAGSFKIGELSIGPLSATGKEAALLRWDPHTVPAVEVGDHLVIADFAWFSKLSGNSVLSVAKPKPDTTSAPKADCTFASYDADPQTHRWCCRSHERSEAEFSDLIASRRARGELNPEKWPPVRDDDAFEVSAAQAAAGNAFAVAPEPVPDDETMDDLE
;
A
#
# COMPACT_ATOMS: atom_id res chain seq x y z
N MET A 1 7.69 -29.84 37.71
CA MET A 1 9.04 -29.91 37.12
C MET A 1 9.19 -28.69 36.25
N ALA A 2 10.30 -27.96 36.34
CA ALA A 2 10.52 -26.77 35.52
C ALA A 2 10.67 -27.19 34.06
N ILE A 3 9.81 -26.66 33.18
CA ILE A 3 9.83 -26.92 31.74
C ILE A 3 11.15 -26.34 31.21
N GLU A 4 11.97 -27.16 30.54
CA GLU A 4 13.13 -26.69 29.78
C GLU A 4 12.63 -25.99 28.52
N VAL A 5 12.54 -24.67 28.57
CA VAL A 5 12.13 -23.81 27.44
C VAL A 5 13.37 -23.08 26.92
N ALA A 6 13.63 -23.09 25.61
CA ALA A 6 14.84 -22.52 24.99
C ALA A 6 14.58 -21.36 23.98
N GLY A 7 13.31 -20.99 23.75
CA GLY A 7 12.90 -19.87 22.86
C GLY A 7 12.10 -18.80 23.62
N GLY A 8 11.75 -17.65 23.01
CA GLY A 8 10.77 -16.73 23.63
C GLY A 8 10.67 -15.30 23.10
N GLY A 9 11.81 -14.61 22.98
CA GLY A 9 11.89 -13.16 22.76
C GLY A 9 11.78 -12.67 21.31
N SER A 10 11.51 -13.53 20.33
CA SER A 10 11.36 -13.05 18.94
C SER A 10 10.03 -12.29 18.75
N SER A 11 10.14 -11.09 18.18
CA SER A 11 9.13 -10.13 17.67
C SER A 11 7.75 -10.64 17.21
N ALA A 12 7.61 -11.91 16.80
CA ALA A 12 6.40 -12.49 16.20
C ALA A 12 5.17 -12.68 17.14
N VAL A 13 5.22 -12.18 18.37
CA VAL A 13 4.34 -12.61 19.48
C VAL A 13 2.92 -12.06 19.42
N ALA A 14 2.74 -10.79 19.02
CA ALA A 14 1.43 -10.12 19.11
C ALA A 14 0.90 -9.60 17.76
N ALA A 15 1.77 -9.41 16.77
CA ALA A 15 1.43 -8.78 15.49
C ALA A 15 1.49 -9.73 14.29
N SER A 16 1.87 -10.99 14.49
CA SER A 16 1.98 -11.95 13.38
C SER A 16 0.60 -12.22 12.79
N SER A 17 0.46 -12.07 11.47
CA SER A 17 -0.73 -12.51 10.71
C SER A 17 -1.06 -13.98 10.96
N HIS A 18 -0.05 -14.77 11.35
CA HIS A 18 -0.15 -16.20 11.62
C HIS A 18 -0.52 -16.53 13.07
N ALA A 19 -0.65 -15.56 13.96
CA ALA A 19 -0.93 -15.81 15.38
C ALA A 19 -2.26 -16.57 15.61
N ALA A 20 -3.22 -16.51 14.67
CA ALA A 20 -4.45 -17.30 14.75
C ALA A 20 -4.26 -18.78 14.33
N CYS A 21 -3.21 -19.11 13.58
CA CYS A 21 -2.98 -20.45 13.04
C CYS A 21 -2.51 -21.41 14.13
N ALA A 22 -3.24 -22.51 14.34
CA ALA A 22 -2.92 -23.54 15.34
C ALA A 22 -1.54 -24.15 15.11
N ARG A 23 -1.13 -24.35 13.85
CA ARG A 23 0.20 -24.88 13.50
C ARG A 23 1.31 -23.88 13.81
N PHE A 24 1.11 -22.60 13.55
CA PHE A 24 2.09 -21.54 13.87
C PHE A 24 2.27 -21.35 15.37
N ARG A 25 1.18 -21.49 16.13
CA ARG A 25 1.07 -21.42 17.59
C ARG A 25 1.65 -22.66 18.29
N GLY A 26 1.19 -23.85 17.92
CA GLY A 26 1.64 -25.13 18.49
C GLY A 26 3.10 -25.50 18.17
N THR A 27 3.76 -24.73 17.31
CA THR A 27 5.19 -24.88 16.99
C THR A 27 6.03 -23.68 17.40
N ASP A 28 5.50 -22.85 18.29
CA ASP A 28 6.20 -21.69 18.82
C ASP A 28 7.60 -22.05 19.35
N PRO A 29 8.63 -21.18 19.19
CA PRO A 29 9.95 -21.42 19.77
C PRO A 29 9.96 -21.68 21.29
N LEU A 30 8.97 -21.18 22.05
CA LEU A 30 8.77 -21.51 23.46
C LEU A 30 8.45 -23.00 23.68
N ILE A 31 7.83 -23.67 22.70
CA ILE A 31 7.49 -25.09 22.74
C ILE A 31 8.67 -25.93 22.24
N THR A 32 9.17 -25.61 21.04
CA THR A 32 10.11 -26.48 20.32
C THR A 32 11.57 -26.25 20.69
N GLY A 33 11.92 -25.07 21.20
CA GLY A 33 13.30 -24.65 21.39
C GLY A 33 14.08 -24.42 20.08
N LEU A 34 13.41 -24.45 18.93
CA LEU A 34 13.99 -24.19 17.62
C LEU A 34 13.55 -22.82 17.10
N THR A 35 14.42 -22.13 16.37
CA THR A 35 13.97 -21.00 15.55
C THR A 35 13.03 -21.50 14.46
N ARG A 36 12.12 -20.64 13.98
CA ARG A 36 11.10 -21.03 13.00
C ARG A 36 11.71 -21.57 11.68
N ARG A 37 12.83 -21.01 11.20
CA ARG A 37 13.58 -21.55 10.04
C ARG A 37 14.22 -22.91 10.32
N ASN A 38 14.82 -23.09 11.50
CA ASN A 38 15.40 -24.39 11.89
C ASN A 38 14.33 -25.46 12.08
N LEU A 39 13.14 -25.09 12.56
CA LEU A 39 11.97 -25.97 12.59
C LEU A 39 11.59 -26.41 11.17
N ALA A 40 11.44 -25.47 10.24
CA ALA A 40 11.13 -25.74 8.83
C ALA A 40 12.14 -26.71 8.19
N LYS A 41 13.44 -26.48 8.43
CA LYS A 41 14.52 -27.40 8.02
C LYS A 41 14.41 -28.78 8.68
N SER A 42 14.06 -28.85 9.97
CA SER A 42 13.93 -30.10 10.72
C SER A 42 12.76 -30.96 10.26
N VAL A 43 11.67 -30.33 9.79
CA VAL A 43 10.54 -31.05 9.16
C VAL A 43 10.80 -31.39 7.68
N GLY A 44 11.90 -30.91 7.09
CA GLY A 44 12.35 -31.26 5.73
C GLY A 44 12.05 -30.21 4.65
N PHE A 45 11.54 -29.04 5.01
CA PHE A 45 11.14 -27.97 4.09
C PHE A 45 11.84 -26.66 4.48
N PRO A 46 13.14 -26.50 4.17
CA PRO A 46 13.85 -25.28 4.50
C PRO A 46 13.19 -24.06 3.82
N ASP A 47 12.97 -23.01 4.61
CA ASP A 47 12.50 -21.73 4.09
C ASP A 47 13.62 -21.07 3.27
N THR A 48 13.36 -20.93 1.97
CA THR A 48 14.27 -20.30 1.00
C THR A 48 13.67 -19.03 0.38
N ALA A 49 12.42 -18.70 0.73
CA ALA A 49 11.65 -17.62 0.10
C ALA A 49 11.68 -16.33 0.93
N ALA A 50 11.85 -16.40 2.26
CA ALA A 50 11.74 -15.25 3.16
C ALA A 50 13.06 -14.52 3.47
N GLY A 51 14.05 -14.58 2.57
CA GLY A 51 15.33 -13.88 2.75
C GLY A 51 15.18 -12.35 2.70
N ILE A 52 16.05 -11.63 3.38
CA ILE A 52 16.19 -10.18 3.25
C ILE A 52 17.20 -9.91 2.12
N PRO A 53 16.91 -9.06 1.11
CA PRO A 53 17.93 -8.61 0.16
C PRO A 53 19.11 -7.96 0.89
N GLN A 54 20.34 -8.25 0.48
CA GLN A 54 21.55 -7.68 1.09
C GLN A 54 21.50 -6.15 1.12
N ALA A 55 21.05 -5.51 0.03
CA ALA A 55 20.87 -4.06 -0.03
C ALA A 55 19.91 -3.53 1.05
N ARG A 56 18.83 -4.26 1.34
CA ARG A 56 17.85 -3.93 2.39
C ARG A 56 18.43 -4.12 3.79
N TRP A 57 19.22 -5.17 3.98
CA TRP A 57 19.96 -5.43 5.22
C TRP A 57 20.98 -4.33 5.53
N MET A 58 21.79 -3.94 4.54
CA MET A 58 22.76 -2.85 4.67
C MET A 58 22.09 -1.54 5.05
N ARG A 59 20.90 -1.29 4.51
CA ARG A 59 20.07 -0.14 4.86
C ARG A 59 19.58 -0.19 6.30
N ALA A 60 19.09 -1.33 6.77
CA ALA A 60 18.65 -1.52 8.15
C ALA A 60 19.80 -1.32 9.15
N ILE A 61 20.97 -1.93 8.91
CA ILE A 61 22.18 -1.72 9.73
C ILE A 61 22.56 -0.23 9.76
N THR A 62 22.50 0.44 8.61
CA THR A 62 22.81 1.87 8.52
C THR A 62 21.85 2.69 9.37
N PHE A 63 20.55 2.39 9.33
CA PHE A 63 19.54 3.04 10.16
C PHE A 63 19.77 2.80 11.66
N GLU A 64 20.03 1.55 12.05
CA GLU A 64 20.33 1.18 13.44
C GLU A 64 21.58 1.91 13.96
N ARG A 65 22.63 2.06 13.14
CA ARG A 65 23.82 2.86 13.47
C ARG A 65 23.49 4.33 13.70
N LEU A 66 22.59 4.92 12.90
CA LEU A 66 22.13 6.30 13.09
C LEU A 66 21.33 6.46 14.39
N VAL A 67 20.49 5.48 14.72
CA VAL A 67 19.73 5.42 15.97
C VAL A 67 20.67 5.37 17.20
N LYS A 68 21.88 4.86 17.05
CA LYS A 68 22.89 4.84 18.13
C LYS A 68 23.76 6.10 18.19
N SER A 69 23.61 7.03 17.25
CA SER A 69 24.42 8.27 17.26
C SER A 69 24.05 9.17 18.44
N GLU A 70 25.06 9.83 19.03
CA GLU A 70 24.87 10.73 20.18
C GLU A 70 23.85 11.85 19.87
N SER A 71 23.91 12.40 18.65
CA SER A 71 22.96 13.41 18.16
C SER A 71 21.52 12.93 18.17
N PHE A 72 21.28 11.68 17.73
CA PHE A 72 19.93 11.13 17.70
C PHE A 72 19.46 10.76 19.11
N ALA A 73 20.32 10.16 19.93
CA ALA A 73 19.96 9.76 21.29
C ALA A 73 19.48 10.96 22.14
N SER A 74 20.12 12.11 22.00
CA SER A 74 19.65 13.37 22.62
C SER A 74 18.28 13.80 22.10
N GLN A 75 18.03 13.70 20.80
CA GLN A 75 16.74 14.04 20.21
C GLN A 75 15.62 13.08 20.67
N VAL A 76 15.88 11.78 20.72
CA VAL A 76 14.91 10.79 21.22
C VAL A 76 14.58 11.07 22.67
N ALA A 77 15.58 11.14 23.55
CA ALA A 77 15.32 11.34 24.97
C ALA A 77 14.53 12.63 25.22
N THR A 78 14.94 13.75 24.62
CA THR A 78 14.25 15.05 24.83
C THR A 78 12.85 15.10 24.21
N ARG A 79 12.65 14.56 23.01
CA ARG A 79 11.32 14.51 22.37
C ARG A 79 10.38 13.57 23.10
N THR A 80 10.87 12.43 23.59
CA THR A 80 10.10 11.49 24.40
C THR A 80 9.65 12.15 25.70
N VAL A 81 10.60 12.62 26.51
CA VAL A 81 10.34 13.26 27.81
C VAL A 81 9.40 14.46 27.67
N GLY A 82 9.60 15.29 26.63
CA GLY A 82 8.71 16.42 26.34
C GLY A 82 7.30 16.00 25.88
N ALA A 83 7.18 14.93 25.09
CA ALA A 83 5.88 14.45 24.58
C ALA A 83 4.96 13.93 25.68
N ILE A 84 5.53 13.30 26.70
CA ILE A 84 4.79 12.77 27.86
C ILE A 84 4.63 13.82 28.98
N GLY A 85 5.00 15.07 28.73
CA GLY A 85 4.75 16.19 29.65
C GLY A 85 5.67 16.27 30.86
N LEU A 86 6.81 15.57 30.85
CA LEU A 86 7.81 15.65 31.92
C LEU A 86 8.62 16.95 31.83
N ALA A 87 9.36 17.29 32.89
CA ALA A 87 10.24 18.45 32.93
C ALA A 87 11.44 18.27 31.97
N ARG A 88 12.02 19.39 31.52
CA ARG A 88 13.24 19.38 30.70
C ARG A 88 14.37 18.73 31.50
N PRO A 89 15.05 17.70 30.96
CA PRO A 89 16.18 17.09 31.65
C PRO A 89 17.37 18.06 31.71
N THR A 90 18.16 17.96 32.76
CA THR A 90 19.37 18.78 32.95
C THR A 90 20.48 18.42 31.96
N GLU A 91 20.59 17.13 31.63
CA GLU A 91 21.44 16.56 30.61
C GLU A 91 20.82 15.28 30.03
N VAL A 92 21.32 14.84 28.87
CA VAL A 92 21.02 13.52 28.31
C VAL A 92 22.29 12.68 28.33
N VAL A 93 22.22 11.49 28.92
CA VAL A 93 23.32 10.53 28.98
C VAL A 93 22.98 9.30 28.16
N THR A 94 23.96 8.74 27.46
CA THR A 94 23.82 7.50 26.68
C THR A 94 24.58 6.36 27.34
N VAL A 95 23.97 5.18 27.42
CA VAL A 95 24.58 3.98 28.04
C VAL A 95 24.33 2.75 27.15
N ASN A 96 25.35 1.92 27.00
CA ASN A 96 25.26 0.64 26.30
C ASN A 96 25.06 -0.49 27.33
N ALA A 97 23.99 -1.27 27.20
CA ALA A 97 23.70 -2.43 28.05
C ALA A 97 24.25 -3.77 27.50
N HIS A 98 24.98 -3.74 26.38
CA HIS A 98 25.73 -4.87 25.80
C HIS A 98 24.90 -6.13 25.52
N MET A 99 23.59 -5.96 25.25
CA MET A 99 22.62 -7.04 25.01
C MET A 99 22.66 -8.12 26.09
N ASN A 100 22.83 -7.71 27.35
CA ASN A 100 23.00 -8.61 28.47
C ASN A 100 22.09 -8.20 29.64
N VAL A 101 21.43 -9.19 30.25
CA VAL A 101 20.43 -8.97 31.32
C VAL A 101 21.06 -8.32 32.56
N ASP A 102 22.25 -8.76 32.97
CA ASP A 102 22.92 -8.19 34.14
C ASP A 102 23.38 -6.75 33.91
N SER A 103 23.96 -6.52 32.73
CA SER A 103 24.40 -5.20 32.29
C SER A 103 23.22 -4.23 32.14
N THR A 104 22.08 -4.72 31.66
CA THR A 104 20.82 -3.96 31.56
C THR A 104 20.31 -3.55 32.94
N ALA A 105 20.29 -4.47 33.90
CA ALA A 105 19.85 -4.18 35.27
C ALA A 105 20.76 -3.15 35.96
N GLN A 106 22.08 -3.27 35.77
CA GLN A 106 23.03 -2.28 36.29
C GLN A 106 22.82 -0.91 35.64
N ALA A 107 22.65 -0.86 34.32
CA ALA A 107 22.38 0.38 33.60
C ALA A 107 21.07 1.05 34.08
N PHE A 108 20.03 0.27 34.38
CA PHE A 108 18.78 0.78 34.96
C PHE A 108 19.00 1.38 36.35
N ALA A 109 19.76 0.71 37.22
CA ALA A 109 20.06 1.22 38.56
C ALA A 109 20.88 2.52 38.52
N ASP A 110 21.90 2.58 37.66
CA ASP A 110 22.76 3.76 37.51
C ASP A 110 21.97 4.94 36.90
N ALA A 111 21.11 4.68 35.92
CA ALA A 111 20.24 5.68 35.33
C ALA A 111 19.19 6.20 36.31
N HIS A 112 18.63 5.33 37.15
CA HIS A 112 17.69 5.70 38.21
C HIS A 112 18.32 6.66 39.21
N ALA A 113 19.48 6.30 39.76
CA ALA A 113 20.22 7.14 40.70
C ALA A 113 20.57 8.50 40.07
N ARG A 114 21.07 8.49 38.83
CA ARG A 114 21.40 9.73 38.10
C ARG A 114 20.18 10.63 37.89
N ALA A 115 19.06 10.07 37.48
CA ALA A 115 17.83 10.83 37.26
C ALA A 115 17.36 11.53 38.55
N ILE A 116 17.43 10.85 39.69
CA ILE A 116 17.07 11.43 41.00
C ILE A 116 18.09 12.50 41.43
N ASP A 117 19.38 12.18 41.38
CA ASP A 117 20.44 13.04 41.92
C ASP A 117 20.64 14.32 41.12
N THR A 118 20.45 14.25 39.80
CA THR A 118 20.84 15.33 38.88
C THR A 118 19.72 15.84 37.99
N GLY A 119 18.57 15.16 37.94
CA GLY A 119 17.49 15.48 36.99
C GLY A 119 17.81 15.11 35.54
N ALA A 120 18.84 14.29 35.30
CA ALA A 120 19.23 13.84 33.97
C ALA A 120 18.23 12.85 33.38
N SER A 121 18.19 12.76 32.06
CA SER A 121 17.57 11.64 31.35
C SER A 121 18.64 10.72 30.78
N THR A 122 18.44 9.41 30.87
CA THR A 122 19.38 8.43 30.31
C THR A 122 18.70 7.63 29.21
N LEU A 123 19.31 7.59 28.02
CA LEU A 123 18.96 6.66 26.96
C LEU A 123 19.88 5.44 27.03
N ILE A 124 19.30 4.27 27.21
CA ILE A 124 20.02 3.00 27.26
C ILE A 124 19.71 2.23 25.98
N PHE A 125 20.72 1.73 25.29
CA PHE A 125 20.55 0.94 24.05
C PHE A 125 21.21 -0.44 24.17
N GLN A 126 20.87 -1.35 23.25
CA GLN A 126 21.30 -2.76 23.29
C GLN A 126 20.84 -3.45 24.59
N LEU A 127 19.53 -3.40 24.87
CA LEU A 127 18.94 -3.96 26.08
C LEU A 127 18.73 -5.48 25.94
N ALA A 128 18.71 -6.17 27.07
CA ALA A 128 18.15 -7.52 27.18
C ALA A 128 17.31 -7.60 28.46
N VAL A 129 16.04 -7.95 28.30
CA VAL A 129 15.07 -8.07 29.40
C VAL A 129 14.46 -9.47 29.35
N PRO A 130 14.37 -10.18 30.49
CA PRO A 130 13.76 -11.50 30.50
C PRO A 130 12.32 -11.47 30.03
N PHE A 131 11.93 -12.43 29.18
CA PHE A 131 10.56 -12.52 28.70
C PHE A 131 9.56 -12.70 29.86
N VAL A 132 8.45 -11.98 29.83
CA VAL A 132 7.47 -11.92 30.92
C VAL A 132 7.04 -13.32 31.40
N GLY A 133 7.22 -13.60 32.69
CA GLY A 133 6.88 -14.90 33.31
C GLY A 133 7.94 -15.99 33.17
N PHE A 134 9.07 -15.73 32.52
CA PHE A 134 10.14 -16.71 32.24
C PHE A 134 11.53 -16.29 32.78
N GLU A 135 11.59 -15.32 33.69
CA GLU A 135 12.83 -14.79 34.28
C GLU A 135 13.84 -15.85 34.78
N ASN A 136 13.35 -16.97 35.34
CA ASN A 136 14.18 -18.03 35.91
C ASN A 136 14.30 -19.28 35.01
N THR A 137 13.99 -19.14 33.72
CA THR A 137 13.99 -20.25 32.74
C THR A 137 14.87 -19.88 31.54
N ARG A 138 15.23 -20.84 30.69
CA ARG A 138 16.11 -20.62 29.52
C ARG A 138 15.41 -19.97 28.31
N ALA A 139 14.33 -19.22 28.50
CA ALA A 139 13.66 -18.53 27.40
C ALA A 139 14.57 -17.42 26.83
N THR A 140 14.48 -17.17 25.52
CA THR A 140 15.26 -16.08 24.89
C THR A 140 14.76 -14.73 25.40
N ASP A 141 15.68 -13.86 25.83
CA ASP A 141 15.37 -12.50 26.29
C ASP A 141 14.71 -11.66 25.20
N VAL A 142 13.83 -10.73 25.61
CA VAL A 142 13.35 -9.64 24.76
C VAL A 142 14.47 -8.62 24.61
N LYS A 143 14.70 -8.14 23.40
CA LYS A 143 15.78 -7.20 23.06
C LYS A 143 15.22 -5.91 22.48
N PRO A 144 14.61 -5.03 23.30
CA PRO A 144 14.22 -3.70 22.83
C PRO A 144 15.47 -2.93 22.37
N ASP A 145 15.37 -2.16 21.29
CA ASP A 145 16.54 -1.43 20.78
C ASP A 145 17.03 -0.36 21.77
N PHE A 146 16.11 0.29 22.49
CA PHE A 146 16.46 1.30 23.50
C PHE A 146 15.36 1.54 24.55
N ALA A 147 15.71 2.27 25.61
CA ALA A 147 14.77 2.79 26.59
C ALA A 147 15.22 4.17 27.10
N VAL A 148 14.27 5.00 27.49
CA VAL A 148 14.50 6.33 28.06
C VAL A 148 14.07 6.33 29.52
N ILE A 149 15.01 6.65 30.42
CA ILE A 149 14.75 6.83 31.85
C ILE A 149 14.77 8.32 32.16
N ALA A 150 13.75 8.78 32.88
CA ALA A 150 13.62 10.18 33.28
C ALA A 150 12.99 10.31 34.69
N PRO A 151 13.21 11.45 35.38
CA PRO A 151 12.58 11.71 36.67
C PRO A 151 11.05 11.68 36.57
N SER A 152 10.40 11.14 37.59
CA SER A 152 8.94 11.22 37.70
C SER A 152 8.50 12.62 38.10
N VAL A 153 7.37 13.06 37.54
CA VAL A 153 6.66 14.27 38.00
C VAL A 153 5.80 14.01 39.23
N GLU A 154 5.52 12.75 39.56
CA GLU A 154 4.62 12.36 40.66
C GLU A 154 5.37 12.20 41.98
N ASP A 155 6.61 11.71 41.95
CA ASP A 155 7.47 11.52 43.12
C ASP A 155 8.92 11.86 42.77
N PRO A 156 9.57 12.79 43.49
CA PRO A 156 10.96 13.19 43.25
C PRO A 156 12.00 12.07 43.46
N ASN A 157 11.64 10.98 44.16
CA ASN A 157 12.50 9.81 44.33
C ASN A 157 12.12 8.67 43.37
N ALA A 158 11.22 8.91 42.42
CA ALA A 158 10.80 7.93 41.45
C ALA A 158 11.23 8.31 40.03
N THR A 159 11.29 7.30 39.16
CA THR A 159 11.65 7.49 37.75
C THR A 159 10.71 6.74 36.84
N TRP A 160 10.46 7.30 35.67
CA TRP A 160 9.77 6.61 34.58
C TRP A 160 10.76 5.90 33.67
N LEU A 161 10.44 4.66 33.31
CA LEU A 161 11.06 3.90 32.23
C LEU A 161 10.12 3.89 31.02
N VAL A 162 10.54 4.53 29.93
CA VAL A 162 9.82 4.55 28.66
C VAL A 162 10.51 3.59 27.70
N MET A 163 9.84 2.50 27.33
CA MET A 163 10.40 1.51 26.42
C MET A 163 10.37 2.01 24.97
N GLY A 164 11.35 1.63 24.17
CA GLY A 164 11.35 1.95 22.75
C GLY A 164 12.01 0.91 21.86
N ASP A 165 11.74 1.07 20.56
CA ASP A 165 12.24 0.18 19.52
C ASP A 165 12.53 0.98 18.23
N ALA A 166 13.36 0.47 17.34
CA ALA A 166 13.73 1.13 16.08
C ALA A 166 13.42 0.27 14.86
N LYS A 167 12.78 0.86 13.85
CA LYS A 167 12.34 0.15 12.65
C LYS A 167 12.57 0.92 11.38
N ASP A 168 13.25 0.31 10.40
CA ASP A 168 13.50 0.89 9.07
C ASP A 168 12.27 0.74 8.15
N TYR A 169 11.15 1.33 8.56
CA TYR A 169 9.93 1.33 7.75
C TYR A 169 10.09 2.22 6.53
N GLU A 170 9.91 1.64 5.34
CA GLU A 170 9.82 2.44 4.12
C GLU A 170 8.60 3.35 4.20
N ARG A 171 8.85 4.65 4.14
CA ARG A 171 7.79 5.65 4.01
C ARG A 171 7.34 5.67 2.56
N VAL A 172 6.12 5.18 2.32
CA VAL A 172 5.48 5.23 1.01
C VAL A 172 4.55 6.44 0.99
N ARG A 173 4.74 7.32 0.01
CA ARG A 173 4.11 8.63 -0.10
C ARG A 173 4.43 9.45 1.16
N SER A 174 3.43 10.09 1.77
CA SER A 174 3.64 10.97 2.92
C SER A 174 3.58 10.27 4.29
N ARG A 175 3.45 8.94 4.40
CA ARG A 175 3.25 8.24 5.69
C ARG A 175 3.88 6.85 5.71
N ILE A 176 4.10 6.34 6.91
CA ILE A 176 4.34 4.92 7.12
C ILE A 176 2.96 4.24 7.17
N ASP A 177 2.88 3.01 6.69
CA ASP A 177 1.65 2.23 6.74
C ASP A 177 1.20 1.99 8.19
N ASP A 178 -0.09 2.17 8.46
CA ASP A 178 -0.64 2.09 9.82
C ASP A 178 -0.48 0.68 10.41
N ALA A 179 -0.55 -0.38 9.59
CA ALA A 179 -0.34 -1.75 10.05
C ALA A 179 1.12 -2.00 10.45
N ARG A 180 2.08 -1.37 9.76
CA ARG A 180 3.50 -1.39 10.16
C ARG A 180 3.72 -0.66 11.48
N MET A 181 3.15 0.53 11.64
CA MET A 181 3.22 1.28 12.91
C MET A 181 2.63 0.48 14.08
N LEU A 182 1.47 -0.15 13.86
CA LEU A 182 0.83 -1.05 14.83
C LEU A 182 1.76 -2.22 15.20
N LYS A 183 2.37 -2.89 14.22
CA LYS A 183 3.34 -3.97 14.46
C LYS A 183 4.51 -3.50 15.32
N GLY A 184 5.11 -2.34 15.01
CA GLY A 184 6.20 -1.76 15.78
C GLY A 184 5.81 -1.46 17.23
N PHE A 185 4.66 -0.83 17.47
CA PHE A 185 4.22 -0.52 18.84
C PHE A 185 3.80 -1.75 19.66
N LEU A 186 3.32 -2.83 19.02
CA LEU A 186 3.12 -4.11 19.70
C LEU A 186 4.45 -4.68 20.22
N GLN A 187 5.57 -4.50 19.50
CA GLN A 187 6.90 -4.92 19.97
C GLN A 187 7.37 -4.05 21.15
N VAL A 188 7.18 -2.73 21.07
CA VAL A 188 7.46 -1.82 22.19
C VAL A 188 6.67 -2.22 23.44
N ALA A 189 5.39 -2.60 23.28
CA ALA A 189 4.55 -3.06 24.37
C ALA A 189 5.03 -4.39 24.98
N VAL A 190 5.49 -5.37 24.18
CA VAL A 190 6.12 -6.61 24.70
C VAL A 190 7.34 -6.30 25.59
N GLY A 191 8.20 -5.37 25.15
CA GLY A 191 9.33 -4.91 25.94
C GLY A 191 8.90 -4.24 27.25
N ALA A 192 7.88 -3.38 27.18
CA ALA A 192 7.32 -2.69 28.35
C ALA A 192 6.71 -3.66 29.37
N GLU A 193 5.93 -4.64 28.95
CA GLU A 193 5.35 -5.66 29.84
C GLU A 193 6.42 -6.55 30.47
N SER A 194 7.43 -6.94 29.69
CA SER A 194 8.56 -7.74 30.18
C SER A 194 9.34 -6.99 31.25
N ALA A 195 9.64 -5.71 31.03
CA ALA A 195 10.30 -4.87 32.03
C ALA A 195 9.43 -4.64 33.27
N ARG A 196 8.10 -4.52 33.11
CA ARG A 196 7.18 -4.29 34.24
C ARG A 196 7.09 -5.49 35.17
N ALA A 197 7.16 -6.70 34.64
CA ALA A 197 7.14 -7.93 35.43
C ALA A 197 8.53 -8.33 35.97
N TRP A 198 9.59 -7.65 35.55
CA TRP A 198 10.95 -8.06 35.86
C TRP A 198 11.32 -7.77 37.32
N SER A 199 11.74 -8.80 38.07
CA SER A 199 12.04 -8.67 39.50
C SER A 199 13.21 -7.74 39.83
N ARG A 200 14.09 -7.47 38.84
CA ARG A 200 15.27 -6.62 38.98
C ARG A 200 15.05 -5.16 38.58
N LEU A 201 13.81 -4.78 38.25
CA LEU A 201 13.49 -3.37 38.05
C LEU A 201 13.78 -2.58 39.34
N PRO A 202 14.56 -1.49 39.30
CA PRO A 202 14.93 -0.74 40.52
C PRO A 202 13.71 -0.28 41.32
N ALA A 203 13.80 -0.34 42.65
CA ALA A 203 12.74 0.18 43.52
C ALA A 203 12.54 1.68 43.28
N GLY A 204 11.30 2.11 43.06
CA GLY A 204 10.97 3.50 42.69
C GLY A 204 11.02 3.77 41.18
N MET A 205 11.39 2.78 40.35
CA MET A 205 11.23 2.88 38.89
C MET A 205 9.93 2.21 38.44
N SER A 206 9.15 2.91 37.62
CA SER A 206 7.91 2.41 37.04
C SER A 206 7.96 2.48 35.51
N VAL A 207 7.44 1.47 34.82
CA VAL A 207 7.29 1.49 33.35
C VAL A 207 6.13 2.43 32.98
N HIS A 208 6.39 3.41 32.12
CA HIS A 208 5.38 4.37 31.69
C HIS A 208 4.34 3.73 30.76
N THR A 209 3.15 4.32 30.68
CA THR A 209 2.06 3.89 29.77
C THR A 209 2.28 4.30 28.32
N PHE A 210 3.36 5.04 28.03
CA PHE A 210 3.70 5.47 26.68
C PHE A 210 4.98 4.76 26.25
N GLY A 211 5.13 4.53 24.96
CA GLY A 211 6.30 3.94 24.33
C GLY A 211 6.79 4.79 23.17
N VAL A 212 7.96 4.44 22.64
CA VAL A 212 8.63 5.19 21.58
C VAL A 212 9.04 4.27 20.45
N LEU A 213 8.64 4.61 19.22
CA LEU A 213 9.11 3.93 18.01
C LEU A 213 9.98 4.89 17.20
N ALA A 214 11.24 4.54 16.97
CA ALA A 214 12.14 5.28 16.10
C ALA A 214 12.01 4.79 14.65
N VAL A 215 11.57 5.66 13.75
CA VAL A 215 11.33 5.33 12.34
C VAL A 215 11.97 6.35 11.40
N PRO A 216 12.25 6.02 10.12
CA PRO A 216 12.75 7.01 9.16
C PRO A 216 11.77 8.18 8.98
N ARG A 217 12.23 9.39 9.31
CA ARG A 217 11.56 10.67 9.02
C ARG A 217 11.34 10.83 7.52
N ASN A 218 12.32 10.47 6.70
CA ASN A 218 12.30 10.69 5.26
C ASN A 218 13.11 9.63 4.51
N ALA A 219 13.17 9.78 3.17
CA ALA A 219 13.91 8.88 2.29
C ALA A 219 15.44 8.83 2.53
N PHE A 220 15.99 9.66 3.42
CA PHE A 220 17.41 9.76 3.75
C PHE A 220 17.78 9.08 5.08
N LEU A 221 16.91 8.21 5.61
CA LEU A 221 17.15 7.43 6.85
C LEU A 221 17.37 8.26 8.11
N GLN A 222 16.96 9.53 8.12
CA GLN A 222 17.02 10.34 9.34
C GLN A 222 16.00 9.80 10.35
N PRO A 223 16.37 9.38 11.55
CA PRO A 223 15.39 8.77 12.45
C PRO A 223 14.54 9.82 13.17
N GLU A 224 13.28 9.48 13.44
CA GLU A 224 12.29 10.29 14.13
C GLU A 224 11.59 9.46 15.22
N PRO A 225 11.52 9.96 16.47
CA PRO A 225 10.80 9.28 17.55
C PRO A 225 9.29 9.58 17.46
N VAL A 226 8.49 8.54 17.26
CA VAL A 226 7.03 8.57 17.40
C VAL A 226 6.68 8.08 18.79
N VAL A 227 5.90 8.87 19.54
CA VAL A 227 5.53 8.57 20.92
C VAL A 227 4.03 8.29 20.98
N GLU A 228 3.65 7.13 21.53
CA GLU A 228 2.26 6.68 21.57
C GLU A 228 1.90 6.05 22.90
N ASN A 229 0.61 6.09 23.26
CA ASN A 229 0.07 5.43 24.44
C ASN A 229 -0.07 3.92 24.16
N LEU A 230 0.53 3.10 25.00
CA LEU A 230 0.59 1.65 24.86
C LEU A 230 -0.64 0.91 25.43
N HIS A 231 -1.67 1.60 25.93
CA HIS A 231 -2.78 0.93 26.63
C HIS A 231 -3.42 -0.20 25.81
N ASP A 232 -3.92 0.11 24.60
CA ASP A 232 -4.58 -0.88 23.73
C ASP A 232 -3.58 -1.98 23.28
N TYR A 233 -2.33 -1.60 23.06
CA TYR A 233 -1.24 -2.51 22.69
C TYR A 233 -0.91 -3.50 23.82
N ALA A 234 -0.88 -3.02 25.06
CA ALA A 234 -0.58 -3.81 26.25
C ALA A 234 -1.67 -4.85 26.52
N GLU A 235 -2.95 -4.51 26.28
CA GLU A 235 -4.06 -5.46 26.39
C GLU A 235 -3.92 -6.61 25.39
N GLU A 236 -3.68 -6.33 24.11
CA GLU A 236 -3.47 -7.36 23.08
C GLU A 236 -2.23 -8.21 23.40
N VAL A 237 -1.10 -7.57 23.74
CA VAL A 237 0.15 -8.26 24.07
C VAL A 237 -0.03 -9.20 25.26
N THR A 238 -0.68 -8.74 26.34
CA THR A 238 -0.91 -9.58 27.54
C THR A 238 -1.74 -10.81 27.19
N LEU A 239 -2.82 -10.63 26.43
CA LEU A 239 -3.67 -11.73 25.96
C LEU A 239 -2.87 -12.76 25.15
N ARG A 240 -2.00 -12.31 24.25
CA ARG A 240 -1.15 -13.18 23.41
C ARG A 240 -0.09 -13.92 24.21
N ILE A 241 0.49 -13.29 25.20
CA ILE A 241 1.48 -13.93 26.06
C ILE A 241 0.83 -15.00 26.94
N GLU A 242 -0.36 -14.73 27.48
CA GLU A 242 -1.14 -15.74 28.22
C GLU A 242 -1.53 -16.93 27.34
N GLU A 243 -1.89 -16.69 26.07
CA GLU A 243 -2.18 -17.74 25.09
C GLU A 243 -0.95 -18.65 24.86
N ARG A 244 0.22 -18.07 24.56
CA ARG A 244 1.45 -18.85 24.35
C ARG A 244 1.87 -19.66 25.57
N ARG A 245 1.73 -19.11 26.77
CA ARG A 245 2.02 -19.83 28.01
C ARG A 245 1.12 -21.04 28.19
N ARG A 246 -0.17 -20.85 27.92
CA ARG A 246 -1.16 -21.94 27.97
C ARG A 246 -0.83 -23.04 26.97
N GLU A 247 -0.43 -22.70 25.76
CA GLU A 247 -0.04 -23.67 24.73
C GLU A 247 1.25 -24.40 25.09
N ALA A 248 2.26 -23.69 25.60
CA ALA A 248 3.49 -24.29 26.10
C ALA A 248 3.20 -25.32 27.20
N ASP A 249 2.38 -24.96 28.18
CA ASP A 249 1.97 -25.84 29.28
C ASP A 249 1.16 -27.06 28.80
N GLN A 250 0.38 -26.93 27.73
CA GLN A 250 -0.49 -27.98 27.18
C GLN A 250 0.18 -28.88 26.14
N SER A 251 1.28 -28.45 25.52
CA SER A 251 1.91 -29.13 24.38
C SER A 251 2.41 -30.54 24.69
N GLY A 252 2.88 -30.79 25.92
CA GLY A 252 3.49 -32.06 26.33
C GLY A 252 4.81 -32.39 25.63
N HIS A 253 5.34 -31.48 24.80
CA HIS A 253 6.60 -31.63 24.05
C HIS A 253 7.79 -31.20 24.90
N THR A 254 8.90 -31.94 24.82
CA THR A 254 10.16 -31.56 25.49
C THR A 254 11.18 -31.12 24.45
N VAL A 255 11.89 -30.03 24.73
CA VAL A 255 12.96 -29.53 23.84
C VAL A 255 13.96 -30.66 23.53
N GLY A 256 14.19 -30.90 22.24
CA GLY A 256 15.07 -31.98 21.75
C GLY A 256 14.32 -33.24 21.28
N ASP A 257 13.01 -33.35 21.55
CA ASP A 257 12.16 -34.37 20.93
C ASP A 257 12.04 -34.15 19.40
N ASP A 258 11.68 -35.20 18.66
CA ASP A 258 11.37 -35.06 17.24
C ASP A 258 10.15 -34.13 17.06
N VAL A 259 10.31 -33.10 16.24
CA VAL A 259 9.27 -32.10 15.96
C VAL A 259 8.24 -32.60 14.94
N LYS A 260 8.53 -33.63 14.14
CA LYS A 260 7.59 -34.11 13.10
C LYS A 260 6.25 -34.60 13.66
N PRO A 261 6.20 -35.41 14.74
CA PRO A 261 4.94 -35.80 15.37
C PRO A 261 4.16 -34.61 15.95
N LEU A 262 4.87 -33.56 16.41
CA LEU A 262 4.27 -32.33 16.91
C LEU A 262 3.57 -31.55 15.79
N VAL A 263 4.15 -31.48 14.59
CA VAL A 263 3.53 -30.75 13.46
C VAL A 263 2.42 -31.55 12.80
N ALA A 264 2.58 -32.86 12.67
CA ALA A 264 1.70 -33.71 11.84
C ALA A 264 0.24 -33.78 12.31
N HIS A 265 -0.04 -33.57 13.60
CA HIS A 265 -1.41 -33.61 14.14
C HIS A 265 -2.10 -32.23 14.16
N LEU A 266 -1.36 -31.15 13.88
CA LEU A 266 -1.89 -29.79 13.87
C LEU A 266 -2.53 -29.51 12.51
N GLU A 267 -3.79 -29.10 12.51
CA GLU A 267 -4.55 -28.78 11.30
C GLU A 267 -3.88 -27.65 10.49
N ALA A 268 -3.78 -27.83 9.18
CA ALA A 268 -3.28 -26.82 8.26
C ALA A 268 -4.35 -25.73 8.02
N ALA A 269 -4.24 -24.60 8.71
CA ALA A 269 -5.01 -23.39 8.40
C ALA A 269 -4.32 -22.57 7.30
N PHE A 270 -4.00 -23.20 6.17
CA PHE A 270 -3.29 -22.57 5.07
C PHE A 270 -4.17 -21.50 4.41
N ASP A 271 -3.60 -20.31 4.23
CA ASP A 271 -4.16 -19.22 3.44
C ASP A 271 -3.06 -18.72 2.49
N PRO A 272 -3.18 -18.90 1.17
CA PRO A 272 -2.14 -18.50 0.23
C PRO A 272 -1.85 -16.98 0.26
N GLY A 273 -2.76 -16.14 0.74
CA GLY A 273 -2.56 -14.69 0.82
C GLY A 273 -1.86 -14.21 2.08
N ALA A 274 -2.07 -14.88 3.21
CA ALA A 274 -1.44 -14.53 4.48
C ALA A 274 -0.17 -15.34 4.75
N CYS A 275 -0.15 -16.63 4.37
CA CYS A 275 0.91 -17.59 4.72
C CYS A 275 2.27 -17.42 4.03
N PRO A 276 2.49 -16.75 2.88
CA PRO A 276 3.80 -16.74 2.22
C PRO A 276 4.97 -16.22 3.05
N THR A 277 4.73 -15.40 4.07
CA THR A 277 5.79 -14.93 5.00
C THR A 277 6.07 -15.92 6.14
N CYS A 278 5.26 -16.97 6.29
CA CYS A 278 5.47 -18.01 7.30
C CYS A 278 6.57 -18.97 6.87
N THR A 279 7.55 -19.21 7.73
CA THR A 279 8.60 -20.22 7.52
C THR A 279 8.09 -21.65 7.26
N LEU A 280 6.85 -21.99 7.68
CA LEU A 280 6.22 -23.30 7.44
C LEU A 280 5.36 -23.32 6.16
N PHE A 281 5.33 -22.23 5.39
CA PHE A 281 4.54 -22.09 4.17
C PHE A 281 4.75 -23.25 3.20
N SER A 282 6.02 -23.56 2.88
CA SER A 282 6.36 -24.63 1.94
C SER A 282 5.90 -26.00 2.42
N TYR A 283 5.99 -26.28 3.74
CA TYR A 283 5.50 -27.53 4.33
C TYR A 283 3.97 -27.64 4.20
N CYS A 284 3.23 -26.60 4.59
CA CYS A 284 1.76 -26.59 4.49
C CYS A 284 1.28 -26.66 3.03
N ARG A 285 1.96 -25.96 2.13
CA ARG A 285 1.66 -25.99 0.69
C ARG A 285 1.89 -27.37 0.10
N ASP A 286 3.00 -28.02 0.46
CA ASP A 286 3.32 -29.38 -0.01
C ASP A 286 2.29 -30.41 0.48
N GLU A 287 1.87 -30.31 1.75
CA GLU A 287 0.83 -31.17 2.32
C GLU A 287 -0.48 -31.10 1.52
N LEU A 288 -0.94 -29.89 1.18
CA LEU A 288 -2.12 -29.69 0.35
C LEU A 288 -1.91 -30.21 -1.08
N ARG A 289 -0.75 -29.95 -1.67
CA ARG A 289 -0.44 -30.34 -3.06
C ARG A 289 -0.35 -31.86 -3.23
N ASN A 290 0.08 -32.57 -2.19
CA ASN A 290 0.18 -34.04 -2.17
C ASN A 290 -1.14 -34.72 -1.74
N SER A 291 -2.14 -33.95 -1.32
CA SER A 291 -3.46 -34.49 -1.00
C SER A 291 -4.29 -34.78 -2.25
N ASN A 292 -5.10 -35.83 -2.16
CA ASN A 292 -6.12 -36.18 -3.16
C ASN A 292 -7.53 -35.72 -2.74
N SER A 293 -7.65 -35.00 -1.63
CA SER A 293 -8.93 -34.45 -1.17
C SER A 293 -9.33 -33.25 -2.03
N PRO A 294 -10.55 -33.24 -2.62
CA PRO A 294 -11.08 -32.08 -3.34
C PRO A 294 -11.15 -30.81 -2.47
N ASP A 295 -11.40 -30.96 -1.17
CA ASP A 295 -11.44 -29.81 -0.24
C ASP A 295 -10.07 -29.15 -0.11
N ASP A 296 -8.98 -29.93 -0.10
CA ASP A 296 -7.62 -29.42 0.07
C ASP A 296 -7.17 -28.55 -1.12
N LEU A 297 -7.67 -28.83 -2.34
CA LEU A 297 -7.48 -27.94 -3.49
C LEU A 297 -8.17 -26.58 -3.27
N LEU A 298 -9.38 -26.58 -2.71
CA LEU A 298 -10.09 -25.34 -2.38
C LEU A 298 -9.33 -24.53 -1.32
N ILE A 299 -8.68 -25.19 -0.35
CA ILE A 299 -7.78 -24.53 0.61
C ILE A 299 -6.57 -23.94 -0.12
N GLU A 300 -5.92 -24.72 -0.98
CA GLU A 300 -4.71 -24.33 -1.72
C GLU A 300 -4.94 -23.05 -2.52
N ILE A 301 -6.05 -22.95 -3.25
CA ILE A 301 -6.37 -21.77 -4.08
C ILE A 301 -6.97 -20.60 -3.29
N GLY A 302 -7.19 -20.76 -1.99
CA GLY A 302 -7.62 -19.69 -1.08
C GLY A 302 -9.13 -19.49 -0.97
N VAL A 303 -9.94 -20.52 -1.25
CA VAL A 303 -11.39 -20.46 -0.99
C VAL A 303 -11.62 -20.40 0.53
N ARG A 304 -12.38 -19.38 0.95
CA ARG A 304 -12.72 -19.16 2.36
C ARG A 304 -13.51 -20.34 2.93
N GLY A 305 -13.23 -20.67 4.20
CA GLY A 305 -13.87 -21.81 4.90
C GLY A 305 -15.40 -21.80 4.87
N ASP A 306 -16.04 -20.63 4.91
CA ASP A 306 -17.50 -20.49 4.86
C ASP A 306 -18.11 -20.82 3.48
N LYS A 307 -17.29 -20.90 2.42
CA LYS A 307 -17.72 -21.17 1.04
C LYS A 307 -17.31 -22.55 0.52
N ARG A 308 -16.33 -23.21 1.14
CA ARG A 308 -15.78 -24.50 0.66
C ARG A 308 -16.83 -25.58 0.45
N ARG A 309 -17.75 -25.76 1.41
CA ARG A 309 -18.85 -26.74 1.29
C ARG A 309 -19.74 -26.50 0.07
N HIS A 310 -19.95 -25.23 -0.30
CA HIS A 310 -20.77 -24.87 -1.46
C HIS A 310 -19.99 -25.03 -2.78
N ALA A 311 -18.65 -24.94 -2.73
CA ALA A 311 -17.75 -25.09 -3.87
C ALA A 311 -17.31 -26.53 -4.14
N LEU A 312 -17.47 -27.44 -3.18
CA LEU A 312 -16.98 -28.82 -3.28
C LEU A 312 -17.49 -29.55 -4.53
N GLY A 313 -18.77 -29.33 -4.88
CA GLY A 313 -19.40 -29.90 -6.08
C GLY A 313 -18.75 -29.49 -7.41
N LEU A 314 -18.07 -28.33 -7.45
CA LEU A 314 -17.35 -27.86 -8.63
C LEU A 314 -16.04 -28.64 -8.85
N VAL A 315 -15.50 -29.25 -7.80
CA VAL A 315 -14.22 -29.98 -7.84
C VAL A 315 -14.45 -31.49 -7.91
N ASP A 316 -15.34 -32.03 -7.08
CA ASP A 316 -15.58 -33.47 -7.00
C ASP A 316 -16.61 -34.00 -8.01
N GLY A 317 -17.44 -33.11 -8.58
CA GLY A 317 -18.52 -33.44 -9.52
C GLY A 317 -19.68 -34.27 -8.93
N VAL A 318 -19.71 -34.48 -7.60
CA VAL A 318 -20.70 -35.33 -6.91
C VAL A 318 -21.46 -34.56 -5.84
N SER A 319 -20.79 -33.65 -5.13
CA SER A 319 -21.40 -32.79 -4.12
C SER A 319 -22.31 -31.74 -4.77
N GLU A 320 -23.31 -31.28 -4.03
CA GLU A 320 -24.19 -30.20 -4.49
C GLU A 320 -23.43 -28.87 -4.52
N VAL A 321 -23.51 -28.17 -5.66
CA VAL A 321 -22.97 -26.81 -5.80
C VAL A 321 -23.95 -25.82 -5.18
N GLY A 322 -23.50 -25.08 -4.17
CA GLY A 322 -24.29 -24.02 -3.55
C GLY A 322 -24.15 -22.67 -4.25
N LEU A 323 -24.77 -21.63 -3.68
CA LEU A 323 -24.65 -20.27 -4.19
C LEU A 323 -23.25 -19.69 -3.93
N LEU A 324 -22.52 -19.42 -5.00
CA LEU A 324 -21.16 -18.88 -4.98
C LEU A 324 -21.05 -17.62 -5.85
N PRO A 325 -20.14 -16.69 -5.51
CA PRO A 325 -19.76 -15.63 -6.43
C PRO A 325 -19.28 -16.21 -7.76
N ALA A 326 -19.68 -15.59 -8.88
CA ALA A 326 -19.27 -15.96 -10.21
C ALA A 326 -17.75 -15.88 -10.40
N SER A 327 -17.07 -14.91 -9.76
CA SER A 327 -15.61 -14.81 -9.75
C SER A 327 -14.93 -16.02 -9.10
N MET A 328 -15.50 -16.56 -8.03
CA MET A 328 -14.99 -17.76 -7.36
C MET A 328 -15.19 -19.01 -8.21
N THR A 329 -16.38 -19.18 -8.80
CA THR A 329 -16.67 -20.27 -9.73
C THR A 329 -15.71 -20.22 -10.93
N ALA A 330 -15.46 -19.04 -11.49
CA ALA A 330 -14.54 -18.84 -12.59
C ALA A 330 -13.08 -19.18 -12.22
N ASN A 331 -12.60 -18.82 -11.03
CA ASN A 331 -11.27 -19.19 -10.57
C ASN A 331 -11.12 -20.71 -10.37
N ILE A 332 -12.13 -21.37 -9.81
CA ILE A 332 -12.14 -22.84 -9.67
C ILE A 332 -12.12 -23.51 -11.06
N ALA A 333 -12.99 -23.08 -11.97
CA ALA A 333 -13.02 -23.60 -13.34
C ALA A 333 -11.67 -23.39 -14.06
N ALA A 334 -11.09 -22.19 -13.99
CA ALA A 334 -9.79 -21.91 -14.57
C ALA A 334 -8.68 -22.80 -14.00
N THR A 335 -8.74 -23.10 -12.70
CA THR A 335 -7.80 -24.00 -12.02
C THR A 335 -7.91 -25.43 -12.54
N LEU A 336 -9.13 -25.93 -12.75
CA LEU A 336 -9.36 -27.32 -13.17
C LEU A 336 -9.08 -27.53 -14.67
N ASP A 337 -9.49 -26.57 -15.49
CA ASP A 337 -9.41 -26.68 -16.95
C ASP A 337 -8.05 -26.22 -17.51
N GLY A 338 -7.29 -25.45 -16.72
CA GLY A 338 -6.02 -24.86 -17.13
C GLY A 338 -6.16 -23.75 -18.17
N ILE A 339 -7.37 -23.21 -18.36
CA ILE A 339 -7.64 -22.10 -19.28
C ILE A 339 -8.26 -20.91 -18.54
N PRO A 340 -7.97 -19.66 -18.94
CA PRO A 340 -8.56 -18.50 -18.29
C PRO A 340 -10.08 -18.47 -18.45
N GLN A 341 -10.77 -17.90 -17.46
CA GLN A 341 -12.18 -17.55 -17.59
C GLN A 341 -12.31 -16.04 -17.85
N PHE A 342 -13.11 -15.66 -18.84
CA PHE A 342 -13.30 -14.25 -19.19
C PHE A 342 -14.52 -13.66 -18.46
N THR A 343 -14.39 -12.43 -17.99
CA THR A 343 -15.46 -11.75 -17.24
C THR A 343 -16.61 -11.26 -18.11
N GLY A 344 -16.40 -11.23 -19.44
CA GLY A 344 -17.31 -10.63 -20.42
C GLY A 344 -17.22 -9.10 -20.52
N GLN A 345 -16.38 -8.45 -19.70
CA GLN A 345 -16.21 -7.00 -19.75
C GLN A 345 -15.44 -6.56 -21.01
N ARG A 346 -15.96 -5.53 -21.69
CA ARG A 346 -15.25 -4.80 -22.76
C ARG A 346 -14.38 -3.66 -22.19
N ARG A 347 -13.37 -3.21 -22.94
CA ARG A 347 -12.38 -2.20 -22.50
C ARG A 347 -13.04 -0.86 -22.18
N VAL A 348 -12.76 -0.34 -20.97
CA VAL A 348 -13.18 1.00 -20.52
C VAL A 348 -12.00 1.93 -20.21
N ASP A 349 -10.80 1.38 -20.05
CA ASP A 349 -9.57 2.11 -19.73
C ASP A 349 -8.92 2.73 -21.00
N GLN A 350 -7.82 3.46 -20.82
CA GLN A 350 -7.08 4.11 -21.90
C GLN A 350 -5.69 3.49 -22.16
N ALA A 351 -5.33 2.37 -21.52
CA ALA A 351 -4.02 1.75 -21.73
C ALA A 351 -3.85 1.34 -23.19
N GLY A 352 -2.67 1.62 -23.77
CA GLY A 352 -2.40 1.38 -25.19
C GLY A 352 -3.09 2.36 -26.14
N ALA A 353 -3.82 3.36 -25.65
CA ALA A 353 -4.38 4.43 -26.47
C ALA A 353 -3.41 5.63 -26.58
N PRO A 354 -3.54 6.47 -27.63
CA PRO A 354 -2.75 7.70 -27.75
C PRO A 354 -2.89 8.60 -26.52
N GLY A 355 -1.80 9.23 -26.10
CA GLY A 355 -1.77 10.08 -24.89
C GLY A 355 -1.36 9.33 -23.61
N THR A 356 -1.05 8.04 -23.71
CA THR A 356 -0.47 7.26 -22.62
C THR A 356 1.05 7.14 -22.72
N VAL A 357 1.70 7.00 -21.57
CA VAL A 357 3.14 6.75 -21.44
C VAL A 357 3.35 5.55 -20.52
N ASN A 358 3.88 4.46 -21.07
CA ASN A 358 4.24 3.27 -20.33
C ASN A 358 5.54 3.53 -19.55
N VAL A 359 5.59 3.09 -18.29
CA VAL A 359 6.72 3.32 -17.38
C VAL A 359 7.06 2.05 -16.63
N VAL A 360 8.32 1.63 -16.68
CA VAL A 360 8.87 0.53 -15.87
C VAL A 360 10.08 1.01 -15.06
N LEU A 361 10.31 0.40 -13.89
CA LEU A 361 11.37 0.79 -12.97
C LEU A 361 12.12 -0.43 -12.41
N ALA A 362 13.41 -0.23 -12.13
CA ALA A 362 14.19 -1.10 -11.25
C ALA A 362 14.46 -0.34 -9.94
N LYS A 363 13.76 -0.68 -8.85
CA LYS A 363 13.93 -0.06 -7.53
C LYS A 363 15.23 -0.54 -6.88
N SER A 364 15.90 0.35 -6.15
CA SER A 364 16.97 -0.04 -5.24
C SER A 364 16.43 -0.34 -3.85
N ASP A 365 16.77 -1.49 -3.28
CA ASP A 365 16.35 -1.86 -1.91
C ASP A 365 17.17 -1.16 -0.81
N ALA A 366 18.31 -0.59 -1.19
CA ALA A 366 19.16 0.20 -0.30
C ALA A 366 18.59 1.59 0.04
N ALA A 367 17.52 2.03 -0.62
CA ALA A 367 16.86 3.30 -0.31
C ALA A 367 15.34 3.24 -0.57
N ALA A 368 14.56 3.97 0.23
CA ALA A 368 13.09 3.96 0.10
C ALA A 368 12.63 4.45 -1.28
N LEU A 369 13.32 5.45 -1.83
CA LEU A 369 13.03 6.08 -3.12
C LEU A 369 14.17 5.88 -4.13
N GLY A 370 14.98 4.83 -3.94
CA GLY A 370 16.11 4.53 -4.81
C GLY A 370 15.67 3.91 -6.13
N VAL A 371 16.28 4.33 -7.25
CA VAL A 371 15.98 3.83 -8.59
C VAL A 371 17.27 3.51 -9.33
N HIS A 372 17.49 2.24 -9.65
CA HIS A 372 18.61 1.79 -10.48
C HIS A 372 18.42 2.18 -11.94
N GLY A 373 17.19 2.11 -12.45
CA GLY A 373 16.88 2.52 -13.82
C GLY A 373 15.40 2.72 -14.10
N ILE A 374 15.10 3.34 -15.24
CA ILE A 374 13.75 3.62 -15.75
C ILE A 374 13.66 3.30 -17.25
N GLY A 375 12.55 2.70 -17.66
CA GLY A 375 12.14 2.57 -19.06
C GLY A 375 10.90 3.40 -19.34
N LEU A 376 10.86 4.06 -20.49
CA LEU A 376 9.69 4.81 -20.97
C LEU A 376 9.33 4.43 -22.41
N GLN A 377 8.05 4.32 -22.69
CA GLN A 377 7.51 4.16 -24.05
C GLN A 377 6.26 5.02 -24.20
N ARG A 378 6.19 5.84 -25.24
CA ARG A 378 4.99 6.64 -25.52
C ARG A 378 4.08 5.88 -26.46
N VAL A 379 2.77 6.10 -26.30
CA VAL A 379 1.77 5.65 -27.25
C VAL A 379 1.21 6.84 -28.02
N THR A 380 1.37 6.79 -29.33
CA THR A 380 0.95 7.83 -30.27
C THR A 380 -0.18 7.31 -31.14
N ALA A 381 -0.73 8.17 -32.01
CA ALA A 381 -1.71 7.74 -33.00
C ALA A 381 -1.15 6.71 -34.01
N GLN A 382 0.17 6.58 -34.12
CA GLN A 382 0.84 5.58 -34.94
C GLN A 382 1.08 4.24 -34.22
N GLY A 383 0.79 4.16 -32.92
CA GLY A 383 1.07 3.01 -32.07
C GLY A 383 2.12 3.30 -31.00
N ARG A 384 2.67 2.24 -30.43
CA ARG A 384 3.73 2.30 -29.42
C ARG A 384 5.08 2.66 -30.07
N ASP A 385 5.77 3.65 -29.51
CA ASP A 385 7.16 3.98 -29.88
C ASP A 385 8.14 2.90 -29.36
N ASP A 386 9.43 3.00 -29.67
CA ASP A 386 10.47 2.17 -29.03
C ASP A 386 10.66 2.53 -27.54
N TRP A 387 11.09 1.56 -26.73
CA TRP A 387 11.46 1.81 -25.33
C TRP A 387 12.76 2.60 -25.22
N GLU A 388 12.75 3.64 -24.38
CA GLU A 388 13.93 4.39 -23.96
C GLU A 388 14.31 3.98 -22.53
N PHE A 389 15.44 3.29 -22.37
CA PHE A 389 15.98 2.92 -21.05
C PHE A 389 17.03 3.92 -20.55
N THR A 390 17.11 4.10 -19.24
CA THR A 390 18.15 4.90 -18.57
C THR A 390 18.55 4.24 -17.26
N VAL A 391 19.84 3.99 -17.09
CA VAL A 391 20.45 3.48 -15.84
C VAL A 391 21.09 4.63 -15.07
N PHE A 392 21.02 4.57 -13.74
CA PHE A 392 21.54 5.59 -12.84
C PHE A 392 22.72 5.07 -12.03
N ALA A 393 23.82 5.82 -12.05
CA ALA A 393 25.03 5.49 -11.28
C ALA A 393 24.88 5.73 -9.76
N ASP A 394 24.06 6.71 -9.36
CA ASP A 394 23.72 6.97 -7.96
C ASP A 394 22.20 6.83 -7.77
N PRO A 395 21.70 5.61 -7.47
CA PRO A 395 20.27 5.34 -7.46
C PRO A 395 19.51 6.08 -6.36
N GLN A 396 20.16 6.52 -5.29
CA GLN A 396 19.52 7.17 -4.13
C GLN A 396 19.58 8.71 -4.17
N SER A 397 20.31 9.30 -5.11
CA SER A 397 20.49 10.76 -5.17
C SER A 397 19.19 11.52 -5.46
N SER A 398 19.14 12.78 -4.99
CA SER A 398 18.07 13.72 -5.38
C SER A 398 18.10 14.00 -6.89
N ASP A 399 19.28 13.98 -7.51
CA ASP A 399 19.43 14.20 -8.96
C ASP A 399 18.85 13.07 -9.80
N THR A 400 18.95 11.81 -9.34
CA THR A 400 18.27 10.67 -9.96
C THR A 400 16.76 10.85 -9.93
N ARG A 401 16.19 11.18 -8.76
CA ARG A 401 14.73 11.47 -8.65
C ARG A 401 14.30 12.60 -9.58
N ARG A 402 15.08 13.68 -9.66
CA ARG A 402 14.80 14.79 -10.59
C ARG A 402 14.89 14.37 -12.05
N THR A 403 15.85 13.52 -12.40
CA THR A 403 16.01 13.02 -13.76
C THR A 403 14.87 12.08 -14.16
N VAL A 404 14.39 11.23 -13.24
CA VAL A 404 13.14 10.46 -13.41
C VAL A 404 11.97 11.38 -13.72
N MET A 405 11.73 12.42 -12.89
CA MET A 405 10.64 13.38 -13.13
C MET A 405 10.80 14.15 -14.44
N ARG A 406 12.03 14.50 -14.82
CA ARG A 406 12.31 15.20 -16.09
C ARG A 406 12.01 14.33 -17.30
N ARG A 407 12.36 13.04 -17.26
CA ARG A 407 12.08 12.07 -18.32
C ARG A 407 10.57 11.87 -18.49
N ILE A 408 9.88 11.58 -17.39
CA ILE A 408 8.41 11.43 -17.37
C ILE A 408 7.73 12.71 -17.85
N GLY A 409 8.13 13.86 -17.31
CA GLY A 409 7.55 15.16 -17.66
C GLY A 409 7.79 15.55 -19.11
N SER A 410 8.91 15.14 -19.71
CA SER A 410 9.16 15.35 -21.14
C SER A 410 8.22 14.52 -22.00
N ALA A 411 8.00 13.26 -21.64
CA ALA A 411 7.06 12.37 -22.31
C ALA A 411 5.61 12.87 -22.19
N LEU A 412 5.17 13.24 -20.98
CA LEU A 412 3.86 13.83 -20.73
C LEU A 412 3.64 15.13 -21.50
N ASN A 413 4.64 16.02 -21.55
CA ASN A 413 4.54 17.26 -22.31
C ASN A 413 4.37 17.00 -23.82
N ARG A 414 4.98 15.94 -24.37
CA ARG A 414 4.77 15.52 -25.76
C ARG A 414 3.34 14.99 -25.94
N ALA A 415 2.89 14.08 -25.07
CA ALA A 415 1.55 13.52 -25.10
C ALA A 415 0.45 14.60 -24.98
N MET A 416 0.60 15.57 -24.07
CA MET A 416 -0.34 16.68 -23.93
C MET A 416 -0.40 17.57 -25.19
N ARG A 417 0.74 17.79 -25.86
CA ARG A 417 0.75 18.55 -27.12
C ARG A 417 0.01 17.81 -28.23
N GLU A 418 0.19 16.50 -28.32
CA GLU A 418 -0.52 15.65 -29.27
C GLU A 418 -2.04 15.68 -28.99
N GLN A 419 -2.46 15.55 -27.73
CA GLN A 419 -3.88 15.62 -27.35
C GLN A 419 -4.49 16.99 -27.63
N ARG A 420 -3.78 18.08 -27.36
CA ARG A 420 -4.23 19.44 -27.74
C ARG A 420 -4.39 19.58 -29.25
N LYS A 421 -3.44 19.05 -30.02
CA LYS A 421 -3.50 19.09 -31.49
C LYS A 421 -4.68 18.28 -32.02
N ALA A 422 -4.96 17.13 -31.42
CA ALA A 422 -6.09 16.28 -31.79
C ALA A 422 -7.44 16.94 -31.48
N ALA A 423 -7.55 17.63 -30.35
CA ALA A 423 -8.79 18.32 -29.95
C ALA A 423 -9.10 19.59 -30.74
N GLY A 424 -8.09 20.25 -31.33
CA GLY A 424 -8.28 21.50 -32.05
C GLY A 424 -8.77 22.63 -31.12
N GLU A 425 -9.98 23.14 -31.37
CA GLU A 425 -10.65 24.13 -30.50
C GLU A 425 -11.42 23.49 -29.32
N GLY A 426 -11.52 22.16 -29.29
CA GLY A 426 -12.19 21.42 -28.22
C GLY A 426 -11.36 21.23 -26.95
N VAL A 427 -11.93 20.50 -25.99
CA VAL A 427 -11.24 20.12 -24.76
C VAL A 427 -10.24 18.99 -25.06
N PRO A 428 -8.94 19.14 -24.75
CA PRO A 428 -7.97 18.07 -24.90
C PRO A 428 -8.26 16.88 -24.00
N ASP A 429 -8.18 15.68 -24.54
CA ASP A 429 -8.31 14.44 -23.78
C ASP A 429 -7.22 14.29 -22.71
N ALA A 430 -7.48 13.41 -21.75
CA ALA A 430 -6.58 13.08 -20.66
C ALA A 430 -5.24 12.47 -21.13
N VAL A 431 -4.19 12.63 -20.32
CA VAL A 431 -2.92 11.90 -20.45
C VAL A 431 -2.74 10.96 -19.26
N HIS A 432 -2.12 9.80 -19.48
CA HIS A 432 -1.96 8.81 -18.42
C HIS A 432 -0.53 8.27 -18.37
N LEU A 433 -0.10 7.88 -17.17
CA LEU A 433 1.01 6.94 -17.02
C LEU A 433 0.43 5.53 -16.94
N VAL A 434 1.08 4.56 -17.58
CA VAL A 434 0.71 3.14 -17.48
C VAL A 434 1.87 2.41 -16.81
N VAL A 435 1.58 1.69 -15.73
CA VAL A 435 2.60 0.99 -14.93
C VAL A 435 2.23 -0.49 -14.75
N PRO A 436 3.21 -1.37 -14.47
CA PRO A 436 2.95 -2.79 -14.26
C PRO A 436 2.04 -3.08 -13.06
N ASP A 437 2.20 -2.30 -11.98
CA ASP A 437 1.51 -2.51 -10.72
C ASP A 437 1.39 -1.23 -9.86
N LYS A 438 0.57 -1.30 -8.82
CA LYS A 438 0.40 -0.23 -7.83
C LYS A 438 1.70 0.12 -7.08
N ALA A 439 2.58 -0.85 -6.80
CA ALA A 439 3.83 -0.58 -6.09
C ALA A 439 4.76 0.35 -6.90
N THR A 440 4.79 0.20 -8.22
CA THR A 440 5.51 1.09 -9.15
C THR A 440 4.93 2.50 -9.13
N ALA A 441 3.59 2.62 -9.18
CA ALA A 441 2.91 3.91 -9.04
C ALA A 441 3.27 4.58 -7.71
N ASP A 442 3.19 3.85 -6.60
CA ASP A 442 3.45 4.36 -5.27
C ASP A 442 4.90 4.87 -5.12
N LEU A 443 5.88 4.20 -5.72
CA LEU A 443 7.28 4.66 -5.74
C LEU A 443 7.41 6.02 -6.47
N LEU A 444 6.80 6.16 -7.66
CA LEU A 444 6.82 7.41 -8.44
C LEU A 444 6.15 8.56 -7.68
N VAL A 445 4.97 8.31 -7.11
CA VAL A 445 4.22 9.30 -6.33
C VAL A 445 5.01 9.72 -5.09
N SER A 446 5.68 8.79 -4.43
CA SER A 446 6.54 9.08 -3.28
C SER A 446 7.75 9.96 -3.65
N ALA A 447 8.36 9.70 -4.81
CA ALA A 447 9.43 10.55 -5.34
C ALA A 447 8.92 11.97 -5.68
N ALA A 448 7.71 12.09 -6.22
CA ALA A 448 7.06 13.37 -6.48
C ALA A 448 6.75 14.14 -5.17
N ASP A 449 6.18 13.47 -4.16
CA ASP A 449 5.91 14.07 -2.84
C ASP A 449 7.18 14.58 -2.17
N ASN A 450 8.27 13.81 -2.25
CA ASN A 450 9.58 14.23 -1.75
C ASN A 450 10.08 15.50 -2.44
N LEU A 451 10.05 15.56 -3.78
CA LEU A 451 10.52 16.71 -4.53
C LEU A 451 9.64 17.94 -4.35
N ALA A 452 8.32 17.76 -4.22
CA ALA A 452 7.40 18.83 -3.90
C ALA A 452 7.68 19.42 -2.51
N GLY A 453 7.90 18.58 -1.49
CA GLY A 453 8.30 19.05 -0.17
C GLY A 453 9.59 19.89 -0.20
N VAL A 454 10.61 19.42 -0.92
CA VAL A 454 11.88 20.14 -1.11
C VAL A 454 11.66 21.50 -1.79
N GLU A 455 10.80 21.58 -2.81
CA GLU A 455 10.50 22.83 -3.51
C GLU A 455 9.74 23.82 -2.63
N LEU A 456 8.76 23.37 -1.85
CA LEU A 456 8.01 24.23 -0.93
C LEU A 456 8.93 24.83 0.14
N SER A 457 9.85 24.03 0.70
CA SER A 457 10.88 24.54 1.62
C SER A 457 11.80 25.56 0.94
N ARG A 458 12.22 25.29 -0.31
CA ARG A 458 13.05 26.22 -1.10
C ARG A 458 12.36 27.58 -1.27
N LEU A 459 11.08 27.61 -1.60
CA LEU A 459 10.30 28.85 -1.75
C LEU A 459 10.26 29.67 -0.46
N ARG A 460 10.14 29.03 0.71
CA ARG A 460 10.20 29.71 2.02
C ARG A 460 11.55 30.38 2.26
N TRP A 461 12.63 29.68 1.92
CA TRP A 461 13.99 30.18 2.11
C TRP A 461 14.38 31.26 1.11
N GLU A 462 13.84 31.19 -0.11
CA GLU A 462 13.95 32.26 -1.09
C GLU A 462 13.30 33.53 -0.55
N ARG A 463 12.08 33.43 0.00
CA ARG A 463 11.42 34.54 0.69
C ARG A 463 12.24 35.08 1.87
N ASP A 464 12.81 34.22 2.69
CA ASP A 464 13.67 34.65 3.81
C ASP A 464 14.86 35.47 3.31
N LYS A 465 15.54 35.02 2.25
CA LYS A 465 16.65 35.76 1.66
C LYS A 465 16.24 37.11 1.08
N GLU A 466 15.09 37.19 0.42
CA GLU A 466 14.54 38.44 -0.11
C GLU A 466 14.26 39.47 1.01
N GLU A 467 13.79 39.01 2.17
CA GLU A 467 13.53 39.82 3.36
C GLU A 467 14.79 40.07 4.22
N GLY A 468 15.98 39.64 3.76
CA GLY A 468 17.24 39.81 4.49
C GLY A 468 17.39 38.91 5.73
N ARG A 469 16.59 37.84 5.82
CA ARG A 469 16.62 36.84 6.90
C ARG A 469 17.50 35.64 6.50
N PRO A 470 18.14 34.95 7.46
CA PRO A 470 18.88 33.73 7.17
C PRO A 470 17.91 32.59 6.78
N ALA A 471 18.33 31.75 5.84
CA ALA A 471 17.63 30.52 5.49
C ALA A 471 17.85 29.47 6.59
N LEU A 472 16.83 29.23 7.40
CA LEU A 472 16.89 28.31 8.52
C LEU A 472 15.87 27.17 8.36
N THR A 473 16.27 25.96 8.73
CA THR A 473 15.36 24.84 9.02
C THR A 473 14.40 25.24 10.16
N TYR A 474 13.32 24.51 10.33
CA TYR A 474 12.29 24.72 11.35
C TYR A 474 12.91 24.68 12.74
N ASP A 475 13.85 23.75 12.93
CA ASP A 475 14.65 23.58 14.15
C ASP A 475 15.70 24.72 14.33
N GLY A 476 15.80 25.66 13.38
CA GLY A 476 16.63 26.85 13.48
C GLY A 476 18.07 26.68 12.96
N GLU A 477 18.38 25.55 12.31
CA GLU A 477 19.70 25.26 11.77
C GLU A 477 19.88 25.88 10.37
N PRO A 478 21.12 26.19 9.93
CA PRO A 478 21.36 26.69 8.58
C PRO A 478 20.90 25.71 7.48
N ALA A 479 20.04 26.18 6.59
CA ALA A 479 19.54 25.40 5.46
C ALA A 479 20.39 25.61 4.20
N THR A 480 20.61 24.53 3.43
CA THR A 480 21.20 24.63 2.08
C THR A 480 20.08 24.71 1.06
N MET A 481 20.02 25.83 0.32
CA MET A 481 18.98 26.06 -0.66
C MET A 481 19.17 25.17 -1.90
N PRO A 482 18.24 24.24 -2.21
CA PRO A 482 18.34 23.39 -3.39
C PRO A 482 18.05 24.20 -4.66
N ARG A 483 18.39 23.62 -5.82
CA ARG A 483 17.99 24.19 -7.11
C ARG A 483 16.45 24.16 -7.28
N PRO A 484 15.84 25.14 -7.95
CA PRO A 484 14.41 25.09 -8.30
C PRO A 484 14.08 23.85 -9.12
N ILE A 485 12.87 23.32 -8.98
CA ILE A 485 12.33 22.35 -9.96
C ILE A 485 12.10 23.05 -11.31
N SER A 486 12.40 22.36 -12.41
CA SER A 486 12.07 22.87 -13.75
C SER A 486 10.58 22.66 -14.08
N GLU A 487 10.03 23.41 -15.03
CA GLU A 487 8.65 23.21 -15.53
C GLU A 487 8.36 21.78 -15.98
N VAL A 488 9.36 21.14 -16.59
CA VAL A 488 9.27 19.75 -17.04
C VAL A 488 9.18 18.80 -15.85
N GLU A 489 10.02 18.99 -14.83
CA GLU A 489 9.96 18.22 -13.58
C GLU A 489 8.62 18.46 -12.87
N ARG A 490 8.18 19.72 -12.80
CA ARG A 490 6.91 20.14 -12.18
C ARG A 490 5.70 19.49 -12.83
N THR A 491 5.69 19.35 -14.16
CA THR A 491 4.62 18.66 -14.89
C THR A 491 4.42 17.22 -14.38
N ALA A 492 5.51 16.45 -14.26
CA ALA A 492 5.44 15.08 -13.75
C ALA A 492 5.05 15.04 -12.28
N ILE A 493 5.69 15.87 -11.45
CA ILE A 493 5.40 15.96 -10.01
C ILE A 493 3.92 16.28 -9.79
N ALA A 494 3.38 17.27 -10.50
CA ALA A 494 1.99 17.69 -10.36
C ALA A 494 0.98 16.60 -10.75
N LEU A 495 1.24 15.84 -11.82
CA LEU A 495 0.37 14.73 -12.24
C LEU A 495 0.42 13.56 -11.24
N LEU A 496 1.62 13.20 -10.78
CA LEU A 496 1.79 12.13 -9.77
C LEU A 496 1.16 12.52 -8.43
N LEU A 497 1.19 13.80 -8.05
CA LEU A 497 0.44 14.27 -6.89
C LEU A 497 -1.06 14.34 -7.13
N GLU A 498 -1.52 14.43 -8.38
CA GLU A 498 -2.95 14.27 -8.69
C GLU A 498 -3.40 12.83 -8.41
N ASP A 499 -2.59 11.82 -8.70
CA ASP A 499 -2.86 10.42 -8.30
C ASP A 499 -3.00 10.29 -6.77
N ASP A 500 -2.15 10.96 -5.99
CA ASP A 500 -2.29 10.96 -4.53
C ASP A 500 -3.56 11.66 -4.03
N ARG A 501 -3.98 12.74 -4.69
CA ARG A 501 -5.27 13.40 -4.40
C ARG A 501 -6.45 12.53 -4.80
N SER A 502 -6.33 11.82 -5.92
CA SER A 502 -7.40 11.00 -6.47
C SER A 502 -7.48 9.61 -5.87
N ARG A 503 -6.57 9.22 -4.96
CA ARG A 503 -6.49 7.85 -4.40
C ARG A 503 -7.77 7.30 -3.76
N ALA A 504 -8.64 8.19 -3.26
CA ALA A 504 -9.91 7.80 -2.66
C ALA A 504 -11.03 7.63 -3.72
N PHE A 505 -10.83 8.21 -4.90
CA PHE A 505 -11.70 8.09 -6.06
C PHE A 505 -11.37 6.80 -6.81
N ARG A 506 -12.39 6.23 -7.46
CA ARG A 506 -12.34 4.98 -8.23
C ARG A 506 -12.32 5.21 -9.73
N LEU A 507 -12.84 6.35 -10.21
CA LEU A 507 -12.95 6.67 -11.64
C LEU A 507 -11.90 7.66 -12.16
N ARG A 508 -11.12 8.27 -11.25
CA ARG A 508 -10.03 9.19 -11.61
C ARG A 508 -8.71 8.45 -11.56
N CYS A 509 -8.03 8.39 -12.70
CA CYS A 509 -6.92 7.47 -12.92
C CYS A 509 -5.80 8.15 -13.74
N PRO A 510 -5.03 9.08 -13.14
CA PRO A 510 -3.84 9.64 -13.78
C PRO A 510 -2.79 8.56 -14.09
N ILE A 511 -2.74 7.52 -13.26
CA ILE A 511 -1.89 6.33 -13.43
C ILE A 511 -2.77 5.09 -13.57
N ILE A 512 -2.59 4.34 -14.65
CA ILE A 512 -3.26 3.08 -14.95
C ILE A 512 -2.36 1.92 -14.49
N ASP A 513 -2.84 1.13 -13.54
CA ASP A 513 -2.27 -0.18 -13.17
C ASP A 513 -2.72 -1.24 -14.19
N ILE A 514 -1.80 -1.67 -15.06
CA ILE A 514 -2.13 -2.60 -16.14
C ILE A 514 -2.53 -3.99 -15.63
N ARG A 515 -1.99 -4.42 -14.48
CA ARG A 515 -2.39 -5.67 -13.82
C ARG A 515 -3.83 -5.58 -13.34
N GLU A 516 -4.27 -4.45 -12.80
CA GLU A 516 -5.68 -4.27 -12.43
C GLU A 516 -6.59 -4.30 -13.66
N VAL A 517 -6.19 -3.64 -14.75
CA VAL A 517 -6.94 -3.65 -16.00
C VAL A 517 -7.08 -5.07 -16.53
N LEU A 518 -5.99 -5.84 -16.61
CA LEU A 518 -6.02 -7.22 -17.10
C LEU A 518 -6.89 -8.13 -16.21
N ALA A 519 -6.80 -7.97 -14.89
CA ALA A 519 -7.62 -8.73 -13.92
C ALA A 519 -9.13 -8.43 -14.03
N ARG A 520 -9.53 -7.32 -14.67
CA ARG A 520 -10.96 -7.04 -14.96
C ARG A 520 -11.49 -7.86 -16.13
N HIS A 521 -10.62 -8.40 -16.98
CA HIS A 521 -11.00 -9.15 -18.18
C HIS A 521 -10.75 -10.65 -18.03
N VAL A 522 -9.74 -11.05 -17.27
CA VAL A 522 -9.28 -12.44 -17.13
C VAL A 522 -9.28 -12.87 -15.67
N VAL A 523 -9.90 -14.02 -15.40
CA VAL A 523 -9.80 -14.76 -14.14
C VAL A 523 -8.83 -15.93 -14.35
N ALA A 524 -7.65 -15.83 -13.72
CA ALA A 524 -6.64 -16.87 -13.71
C ALA A 524 -6.99 -17.99 -12.71
N GLY A 525 -6.53 -19.21 -13.00
CA GLY A 525 -6.59 -20.33 -12.07
C GLY A 525 -5.50 -20.28 -10.98
N GLY A 526 -5.58 -21.21 -10.03
CA GLY A 526 -4.69 -21.28 -8.87
C GLY A 526 -5.01 -20.24 -7.79
N PRO A 527 -4.10 -20.05 -6.81
CA PRO A 527 -4.29 -19.10 -5.73
C PRO A 527 -4.52 -17.68 -6.25
N MET A 528 -5.62 -17.04 -5.83
CA MET A 528 -6.00 -15.70 -6.31
C MET A 528 -4.92 -14.64 -6.09
N VAL A 529 -4.08 -14.79 -5.06
CA VAL A 529 -2.98 -13.86 -4.79
C VAL A 529 -1.88 -13.88 -5.83
N ASN A 530 -1.72 -14.98 -6.58
CA ASN A 530 -0.75 -15.06 -7.67
C ASN A 530 -1.14 -14.11 -8.82
N SER A 531 -2.44 -13.87 -9.02
CA SER A 531 -2.97 -12.84 -9.91
C SER A 531 -2.60 -11.42 -9.49
N GLY A 532 -2.02 -11.24 -8.31
CA GLY A 532 -1.36 -10.00 -7.90
C GLY A 532 -0.08 -9.70 -8.70
N ARG A 533 0.50 -10.70 -9.38
CA ARG A 533 1.65 -10.52 -10.28
C ARG A 533 1.21 -10.43 -11.74
N LEU A 534 1.74 -9.44 -12.45
CA LEU A 534 1.38 -9.20 -13.86
C LEU A 534 1.81 -10.35 -14.77
N ASP A 535 3.02 -10.89 -14.61
CA ASP A 535 3.55 -11.98 -15.43
C ASP A 535 2.73 -13.28 -15.29
N TYR A 536 2.21 -13.55 -14.09
CA TYR A 536 1.25 -14.63 -13.87
C TYR A 536 -0.05 -14.39 -14.64
N LEU A 537 -0.66 -13.21 -14.52
CA LEU A 537 -1.89 -12.87 -15.24
C LEU A 537 -1.73 -12.89 -16.75
N VAL A 538 -0.61 -12.39 -17.28
CA VAL A 538 -0.30 -12.38 -18.71
C VAL A 538 -0.21 -13.82 -19.23
N GLY A 539 0.49 -14.71 -18.52
CA GLY A 539 0.56 -16.12 -18.93
C GLY A 539 -0.82 -16.78 -19.01
N TRP A 540 -1.70 -16.49 -18.06
CA TRP A 540 -3.09 -16.96 -18.12
C TRP A 540 -3.90 -16.31 -19.25
N ALA A 541 -3.71 -15.02 -19.52
CA ALA A 541 -4.42 -14.32 -20.60
C ALA A 541 -4.03 -14.84 -21.99
N GLU A 542 -2.82 -15.36 -22.14
CA GLU A 542 -2.30 -15.95 -23.38
C GLU A 542 -2.59 -17.46 -23.51
N ALA A 543 -3.00 -18.12 -22.42
CA ALA A 543 -3.29 -19.54 -22.43
C ALA A 543 -4.58 -19.87 -23.20
N ASP A 544 -4.56 -21.00 -23.90
CA ASP A 544 -5.70 -21.51 -24.65
C ASP A 544 -5.86 -23.03 -24.48
N ALA A 545 -6.92 -23.59 -25.05
CA ALA A 545 -7.23 -25.01 -24.94
C ALA A 545 -6.18 -25.95 -25.60
N SER A 546 -5.29 -25.42 -26.45
CA SER A 546 -4.20 -26.18 -27.05
C SER A 546 -2.97 -26.28 -26.15
N ALA A 547 -2.83 -25.37 -25.20
CA ALA A 547 -1.75 -25.31 -24.21
C ALA A 547 -2.28 -24.92 -22.81
N PRO A 548 -3.09 -25.79 -22.17
CA PRO A 548 -3.61 -25.51 -20.84
C PRO A 548 -2.49 -25.43 -19.80
N ILE A 549 -2.65 -24.52 -18.86
CA ILE A 549 -1.74 -24.27 -17.74
C ILE A 549 -2.07 -25.20 -16.57
N ASP A 550 -1.05 -25.93 -16.09
CA ASP A 550 -1.08 -26.48 -14.73
C ASP A 550 -0.73 -25.37 -13.74
N HIS A 551 -1.68 -24.97 -12.89
CA HIS A 551 -1.52 -23.80 -12.02
C HIS A 551 -0.36 -23.96 -11.03
N ARG A 552 -0.07 -25.19 -10.58
CA ARG A 552 1.03 -25.48 -9.65
C ARG A 552 2.38 -25.28 -10.33
N SER A 553 2.61 -25.95 -11.46
CA SER A 553 3.85 -25.86 -12.23
C SER A 553 4.10 -24.43 -12.72
N PHE A 554 3.06 -23.72 -13.15
CA PHE A 554 3.19 -22.34 -13.60
C PHE A 554 3.47 -21.36 -12.46
N ALA A 555 2.80 -21.50 -11.32
CA ALA A 555 3.12 -20.72 -10.12
C ALA A 555 4.57 -20.95 -9.68
N ASP A 556 5.04 -22.20 -9.68
CA ASP A 556 6.41 -22.54 -9.32
C ASP A 556 7.43 -21.96 -10.33
N ALA A 557 7.12 -21.96 -11.63
CA ALA A 557 7.96 -21.31 -12.64
C ALA A 557 8.06 -19.79 -12.42
N ILE A 558 6.95 -19.14 -12.09
CA ILE A 558 6.87 -17.69 -11.81
C ILE A 558 7.59 -17.34 -10.49
N GLU A 559 7.46 -18.17 -9.45
CA GLU A 559 8.19 -18.03 -8.19
C GLU A 559 9.71 -18.22 -8.39
N ASN A 560 10.11 -19.13 -9.28
CA ASN A 560 11.52 -19.40 -9.60
C ASN A 560 12.13 -18.42 -10.63
N SER A 561 11.32 -17.67 -11.38
CA SER A 561 11.78 -16.65 -12.34
C SER A 561 12.77 -15.67 -11.73
N GLU A 562 13.83 -15.30 -12.45
CA GLU A 562 14.86 -14.36 -11.98
C GLU A 562 14.32 -12.95 -11.75
N HIS A 563 13.32 -12.55 -12.54
CA HIS A 563 12.80 -11.19 -12.55
C HIS A 563 11.38 -11.10 -11.99
N THR A 564 10.97 -9.87 -11.69
CA THR A 564 9.59 -9.55 -11.32
C THR A 564 9.06 -8.37 -12.14
N PRO A 565 7.77 -8.33 -12.49
CA PRO A 565 7.25 -7.36 -13.44
C PRO A 565 7.07 -5.94 -12.86
N GLY A 566 6.88 -5.83 -11.54
CA GLY A 566 6.74 -4.56 -10.82
C GLY A 566 8.07 -3.90 -10.50
N ALA A 567 8.07 -2.71 -9.88
CA ALA A 567 9.31 -1.97 -9.59
C ALA A 567 10.30 -2.68 -8.66
N ARG A 568 9.81 -3.54 -7.76
CA ARG A 568 10.67 -4.32 -6.86
C ARG A 568 11.48 -5.35 -7.63
N LEU A 569 12.56 -5.83 -7.02
CA LEU A 569 13.45 -6.83 -7.59
C LEU A 569 13.26 -8.14 -6.83
N LYS A 570 13.59 -9.26 -7.48
CA LYS A 570 13.83 -10.51 -6.75
C LYS A 570 15.11 -10.39 -5.93
N ASN A 571 15.17 -11.03 -4.77
CA ASN A 571 16.31 -10.94 -3.86
C ASN A 571 17.65 -11.22 -4.55
N ALA A 572 17.75 -12.31 -5.32
CA ALA A 572 18.99 -12.69 -6.02
C ALA A 572 19.46 -11.60 -7.01
N THR A 573 18.54 -11.03 -7.78
CA THR A 573 18.82 -9.95 -8.74
C THR A 573 19.17 -8.64 -8.02
N SER A 574 18.47 -8.34 -6.91
CA SER A 574 18.78 -7.20 -6.04
C SER A 574 20.20 -7.30 -5.48
N ASP A 575 20.59 -8.49 -5.02
CA ASP A 575 21.93 -8.76 -4.50
C ASP A 575 22.99 -8.64 -5.61
N ALA A 576 22.76 -9.24 -6.78
CA ALA A 576 23.69 -9.15 -7.91
C ALA A 576 23.90 -7.69 -8.39
N ILE A 577 22.81 -6.92 -8.52
CA ILE A 577 22.88 -5.50 -8.88
C ILE A 577 23.59 -4.71 -7.78
N HIS A 578 23.29 -4.98 -6.51
CA HIS A 578 23.93 -4.31 -5.38
C HIS A 578 25.44 -4.59 -5.35
N GLU A 579 25.86 -5.84 -5.50
CA GLU A 579 27.27 -6.24 -5.53
C GLU A 579 28.03 -5.61 -6.71
N ALA A 580 27.44 -5.60 -7.90
CA ALA A 580 28.01 -4.93 -9.08
C ALA A 580 28.12 -3.40 -8.86
N LEU A 581 27.15 -2.81 -8.17
CA LEU A 581 27.18 -1.40 -7.79
C LEU A 581 28.30 -1.14 -6.77
N VAL A 582 28.27 -1.74 -5.58
CA VAL A 582 29.11 -1.30 -4.45
C VAL A 582 30.47 -2.00 -4.33
N GLY A 583 30.58 -3.21 -4.87
CA GLY A 583 31.76 -4.06 -4.74
C GLY A 583 32.14 -4.41 -3.29
N LYS A 584 33.32 -4.99 -3.10
CA LYS A 584 33.76 -5.53 -1.79
C LYS A 584 34.13 -4.48 -0.73
N ARG A 585 34.17 -3.20 -1.09
CA ARG A 585 34.67 -2.10 -0.22
C ARG A 585 33.61 -1.03 0.07
N GLY A 586 32.43 -1.13 -0.53
CA GLY A 586 31.48 -0.02 -0.58
C GLY A 586 31.90 1.07 -1.58
N ILE A 587 31.00 2.04 -1.77
CA ILE A 587 31.17 3.20 -2.65
C ILE A 587 31.25 4.48 -1.83
N THR A 588 32.26 5.31 -2.13
CA THR A 588 32.31 6.69 -1.66
C THR A 588 31.39 7.58 -2.48
N THR A 589 30.78 8.59 -1.86
CA THR A 589 29.90 9.56 -2.55
C THR A 589 30.55 10.13 -3.81
N GLY A 590 29.88 10.00 -4.96
CA GLY A 590 30.36 10.48 -6.25
C GLY A 590 31.28 9.52 -7.01
N ALA A 591 31.61 8.34 -6.46
CA ALA A 591 32.22 7.26 -7.23
C ALA A 591 31.15 6.53 -8.06
N GLY A 592 31.53 6.08 -9.26
CA GLY A 592 30.68 5.21 -10.08
C GLY A 592 30.61 3.78 -9.55
N ALA A 593 29.80 2.95 -10.20
CA ALA A 593 29.68 1.52 -9.89
C ALA A 593 31.05 0.82 -9.86
N ALA A 594 31.19 -0.18 -8.99
CA ALA A 594 32.39 -0.99 -8.86
C ALA A 594 32.66 -1.82 -10.13
N ASP A 595 31.61 -2.33 -10.76
CA ASP A 595 31.61 -2.93 -12.08
C ASP A 595 30.52 -2.27 -12.96
N PRO A 596 30.85 -1.17 -13.67
CA PRO A 596 29.86 -0.42 -14.43
C PRO A 596 29.20 -1.20 -15.57
N GLU A 597 29.95 -2.06 -16.27
CA GLU A 597 29.44 -2.83 -17.41
C GLU A 597 28.46 -3.90 -16.94
N LEU A 598 28.81 -4.65 -15.88
CA LEU A 598 27.92 -5.64 -15.30
C LEU A 598 26.69 -4.99 -14.66
N TYR A 599 26.87 -3.90 -13.91
CA TYR A 599 25.77 -3.16 -13.29
C TYR A 599 24.77 -2.66 -14.34
N GLU A 600 25.25 -2.04 -15.42
CA GLU A 600 24.38 -1.56 -16.50
C GLU A 600 23.65 -2.73 -17.18
N ALA A 601 24.36 -3.82 -17.50
CA ALA A 601 23.77 -4.99 -18.12
C ALA A 601 22.63 -5.60 -17.27
N LEU A 602 22.87 -5.82 -15.97
CA LEU A 602 21.86 -6.38 -15.05
C LEU A 602 20.63 -5.47 -14.91
N VAL A 603 20.83 -4.15 -14.83
CA VAL A 603 19.70 -3.21 -14.72
C VAL A 603 18.91 -3.15 -16.03
N ILE A 604 19.59 -3.18 -17.18
CA ILE A 604 18.90 -3.18 -18.48
C ILE A 604 18.11 -4.47 -18.69
N ASP A 605 18.68 -5.62 -18.37
CA ASP A 605 18.01 -6.93 -18.46
C ASP A 605 16.73 -6.97 -17.61
N GLU A 606 16.82 -6.50 -16.37
CA GLU A 606 15.66 -6.35 -15.47
C GLU A 606 14.59 -5.38 -16.05
N LEU A 607 14.99 -4.27 -16.66
CA LEU A 607 14.05 -3.33 -17.29
C LEU A 607 13.40 -3.91 -18.55
N GLN A 608 14.13 -4.72 -19.32
CA GLN A 608 13.65 -5.38 -20.52
C GLN A 608 12.57 -6.40 -20.18
N TYR A 609 12.79 -7.27 -19.18
CA TYR A 609 11.75 -8.21 -18.72
C TYR A 609 10.45 -7.50 -18.34
N LYS A 610 10.53 -6.37 -17.62
CA LYS A 610 9.36 -5.57 -17.23
C LYS A 610 8.66 -4.94 -18.41
N ALA A 611 9.42 -4.39 -19.34
CA ALA A 611 8.90 -3.80 -20.58
C ALA A 611 8.16 -4.86 -21.41
N GLU A 612 8.78 -6.01 -21.64
CA GLU A 612 8.19 -7.12 -22.39
C GLU A 612 6.92 -7.66 -21.73
N THR A 613 6.92 -7.81 -20.40
CA THR A 613 5.72 -8.24 -19.68
C THR A 613 4.57 -7.23 -19.79
N LEU A 614 4.88 -5.92 -19.69
CA LEU A 614 3.89 -4.87 -19.86
C LEU A 614 3.35 -4.84 -21.31
N GLU A 615 4.21 -5.02 -22.31
CA GLU A 615 3.80 -5.08 -23.72
C GLU A 615 2.88 -6.27 -23.99
N ARG A 616 3.22 -7.46 -23.50
CA ARG A 616 2.36 -8.66 -23.60
C ARG A 616 1.00 -8.45 -22.94
N ALA A 617 0.96 -7.76 -21.80
CA ALA A 617 -0.30 -7.38 -21.18
C ALA A 617 -1.14 -6.46 -22.06
N LEU A 618 -0.52 -5.47 -22.70
CA LEU A 618 -1.19 -4.58 -23.66
C LEU A 618 -1.68 -5.36 -24.89
N ASP A 619 -0.88 -6.29 -25.41
CA ASP A 619 -1.22 -7.13 -26.57
C ASP A 619 -2.44 -8.02 -26.28
N ALA A 620 -2.48 -8.63 -25.08
CA ALA A 620 -3.65 -9.39 -24.63
C ALA A 620 -4.91 -8.51 -24.54
N LEU A 621 -4.75 -7.26 -24.08
CA LEU A 621 -5.84 -6.30 -23.96
C LEU A 621 -6.31 -5.72 -25.30
N ASP A 622 -5.47 -5.72 -26.34
CA ASP A 622 -5.84 -5.30 -27.70
C ASP A 622 -6.81 -6.29 -28.36
N GLY A 623 -6.81 -7.55 -27.93
CA GLY A 623 -7.80 -8.56 -28.31
C GLY A 623 -9.20 -8.30 -27.75
N VAL A 624 -9.35 -7.40 -26.77
CA VAL A 624 -10.63 -7.11 -26.11
C VAL A 624 -11.29 -5.87 -26.74
N GLY A 625 -12.54 -6.02 -27.21
CA GLY A 625 -13.29 -4.94 -27.82
C GLY A 625 -13.55 -3.74 -26.88
N SER A 626 -13.78 -2.56 -27.44
CA SER A 626 -14.12 -1.34 -26.69
C SER A 626 -15.56 -1.37 -26.19
N SER A 627 -15.77 -0.96 -24.94
CA SER A 627 -17.12 -0.82 -24.36
C SER A 627 -17.83 0.43 -24.88
N THR A 628 -19.15 0.38 -24.99
CA THR A 628 -20.01 1.56 -25.20
C THR A 628 -19.81 2.62 -24.10
N LEU A 629 -19.43 2.22 -22.88
CA LEU A 629 -19.20 3.13 -21.75
C LEU A 629 -17.81 3.76 -21.72
N ARG A 630 -16.88 3.37 -22.60
CA ARG A 630 -15.48 3.87 -22.57
C ARG A 630 -15.39 5.40 -22.61
N ASP A 631 -16.26 6.03 -23.40
CA ASP A 631 -16.34 7.49 -23.49
C ASP A 631 -16.76 8.15 -22.17
N SER A 632 -17.61 7.49 -21.37
CA SER A 632 -18.01 8.00 -20.05
C SER A 632 -16.83 8.02 -19.09
N TYR A 633 -16.00 6.96 -19.06
CA TYR A 633 -14.78 6.94 -18.26
C TYR A 633 -13.78 8.00 -18.72
N ARG A 634 -13.59 8.13 -20.04
CA ARG A 634 -12.69 9.14 -20.62
C ARG A 634 -13.09 10.56 -20.23
N VAL A 635 -14.38 10.90 -20.32
CA VAL A 635 -14.86 12.26 -19.98
C VAL A 635 -14.66 12.59 -18.51
N ILE A 636 -14.84 11.63 -17.59
CA ILE A 636 -14.61 11.84 -16.14
C ILE A 636 -13.17 12.25 -15.89
N GLU A 637 -12.22 11.51 -16.44
CA GLU A 637 -10.81 11.82 -16.27
C GLU A 637 -10.44 13.13 -16.99
N SER A 638 -10.92 13.36 -18.21
CA SER A 638 -10.66 14.61 -18.95
C SER A 638 -11.17 15.84 -18.18
N ASP A 639 -12.35 15.77 -17.54
CA ASP A 639 -12.89 16.82 -16.68
C ASP A 639 -12.03 17.05 -15.42
N ALA A 640 -11.53 15.98 -14.79
CA ALA A 640 -10.59 16.08 -13.68
C ALA A 640 -9.26 16.72 -14.11
N GLN A 641 -8.73 16.34 -15.28
CA GLN A 641 -7.47 16.87 -15.79
C GLN A 641 -7.55 18.33 -16.24
N GLN A 642 -8.73 18.86 -16.57
CA GLN A 642 -8.90 20.30 -16.74
C GLN A 642 -8.63 21.07 -15.43
N VAL A 643 -9.00 20.52 -14.27
CA VAL A 643 -8.64 21.09 -12.97
C VAL A 643 -7.12 21.02 -12.77
N TRP A 644 -6.52 19.84 -13.00
CA TRP A 644 -5.07 19.65 -12.87
C TRP A 644 -4.26 20.61 -13.77
N ARG A 645 -4.65 20.79 -15.04
CA ARG A 645 -3.98 21.71 -15.97
C ARG A 645 -4.02 23.15 -15.46
N ARG A 646 -5.13 23.60 -14.89
CA ARG A 646 -5.23 24.94 -14.28
C ARG A 646 -4.38 25.06 -13.02
N ARG A 647 -4.29 24.00 -12.21
CA ARG A 647 -3.37 23.95 -11.04
C ARG A 647 -1.92 24.11 -11.51
N LEU A 648 -1.53 23.34 -12.51
CA LEU A 648 -0.19 23.39 -13.11
C LEU A 648 0.10 24.76 -13.73
N GLU A 649 -0.86 25.35 -14.45
CA GLU A 649 -0.69 26.67 -15.06
C GLU A 649 -0.53 27.77 -14.01
N LEU A 650 -1.40 27.80 -13.00
CA LEU A 650 -1.45 28.88 -12.00
C LEU A 650 -0.52 28.65 -10.81
N HIS A 651 0.28 27.57 -10.82
CA HIS A 651 1.15 27.17 -9.71
C HIS A 651 0.39 27.07 -8.38
N ALA A 652 -0.90 26.71 -8.45
CA ALA A 652 -1.83 26.76 -7.33
C ALA A 652 -2.39 25.35 -7.09
N SER A 653 -2.12 24.81 -5.90
CA SER A 653 -2.50 23.46 -5.50
C SER A 653 -1.86 22.30 -6.30
N ASP A 654 -0.94 22.55 -7.22
CA ASP A 654 -0.27 21.52 -8.03
C ASP A 654 0.82 20.75 -7.26
N LEU A 655 1.53 21.42 -6.34
CA LEU A 655 2.46 20.81 -5.38
C LEU A 655 1.80 20.48 -4.02
N VAL A 656 0.46 20.54 -3.90
CA VAL A 656 -0.22 20.19 -2.63
C VAL A 656 -0.10 18.69 -2.38
N ARG A 657 0.40 18.39 -1.18
CA ARG A 657 0.64 17.05 -0.62
C ARG A 657 -0.57 16.61 0.20
N PHE A 658 -1.04 15.37 0.05
CA PHE A 658 -2.28 14.93 0.71
C PHE A 658 -2.22 15.06 2.24
N GLY A 659 -1.08 14.75 2.85
CA GLY A 659 -0.85 14.90 4.30
C GLY A 659 -0.98 16.33 4.83
N ARG A 660 -0.79 17.35 3.98
CA ARG A 660 -0.87 18.78 4.33
C ARG A 660 -2.19 19.42 3.90
N THR A 661 -3.15 18.63 3.45
CA THR A 661 -4.44 19.16 3.03
C THR A 661 -5.25 19.64 4.23
N TYR A 662 -5.77 20.86 4.10
CA TYR A 662 -6.52 21.51 5.18
C TYR A 662 -7.79 20.70 5.48
N ARG A 663 -8.15 20.61 6.76
CA ARG A 663 -9.31 19.84 7.22
C ARG A 663 -10.62 20.21 6.48
N PRO A 664 -10.92 21.50 6.19
CA PRO A 664 -12.08 21.84 5.37
C PRO A 664 -12.07 21.20 3.97
N TRP A 665 -10.93 21.10 3.30
CA TRP A 665 -10.84 20.42 2.01
C TRP A 665 -11.15 18.93 2.14
N ARG A 666 -10.50 18.26 3.09
CA ARG A 666 -10.73 16.83 3.35
C ARG A 666 -12.21 16.53 3.60
N ASN A 667 -12.87 17.37 4.38
CA ASN A 667 -14.31 17.26 4.62
C ASN A 667 -15.14 17.51 3.34
N SER A 668 -14.74 18.48 2.52
CA SER A 668 -15.44 18.80 1.26
C SER A 668 -15.33 17.71 0.20
N LEU A 669 -14.30 16.84 0.28
CA LEU A 669 -14.13 15.72 -0.62
C LEU A 669 -15.02 14.53 -0.31
N VAL A 670 -15.47 14.34 0.94
CA VAL A 670 -16.23 13.14 1.34
C VAL A 670 -17.45 12.90 0.44
N PRO A 671 -18.34 13.88 0.18
CA PRO A 671 -19.48 13.68 -0.72
C PRO A 671 -19.06 13.41 -2.17
N MET A 672 -17.91 13.93 -2.60
CA MET A 672 -17.38 13.67 -3.95
C MET A 672 -16.87 12.24 -4.07
N THR A 673 -16.15 11.75 -3.06
CA THR A 673 -15.67 10.37 -2.98
C THR A 673 -16.82 9.38 -2.93
N GLU A 674 -17.85 9.65 -2.12
CA GLU A 674 -19.06 8.82 -2.07
C GLU A 674 -19.79 8.79 -3.42
N SER A 675 -19.98 9.96 -4.04
CA SER A 675 -20.61 10.05 -5.37
C SER A 675 -19.81 9.34 -6.46
N ASP A 676 -18.48 9.41 -6.40
CA ASP A 676 -17.58 8.74 -7.32
C ASP A 676 -17.62 7.22 -7.13
N GLY A 677 -17.59 6.75 -5.88
CA GLY A 677 -17.74 5.33 -5.56
C GLY A 677 -19.08 4.74 -6.00
N VAL A 678 -20.18 5.47 -5.81
CA VAL A 678 -21.51 5.05 -6.32
C VAL A 678 -21.51 4.99 -7.84
N CYS A 679 -20.99 6.01 -8.53
CA CYS A 679 -20.89 6.01 -9.99
C CYS A 679 -20.01 4.85 -10.48
N ALA A 680 -18.90 4.55 -9.80
CA ALA A 680 -18.00 3.46 -10.15
C ALA A 680 -18.69 2.09 -10.07
N SER A 681 -19.40 1.83 -8.96
CA SER A 681 -20.16 0.59 -8.79
C SER A 681 -21.27 0.46 -9.83
N GLN A 682 -21.94 1.57 -10.17
CA GLN A 682 -22.99 1.60 -11.20
C GLN A 682 -22.45 1.30 -12.60
N LEU A 683 -21.35 1.94 -13.00
CA LEU A 683 -20.72 1.69 -14.30
C LEU A 683 -20.11 0.29 -14.37
N LEU A 684 -19.54 -0.22 -13.27
CA LEU A 684 -19.04 -1.59 -13.19
C LEU A 684 -20.16 -2.61 -13.35
N ALA A 685 -21.29 -2.43 -12.67
CA ALA A 685 -22.45 -3.32 -12.78
C ALA A 685 -23.06 -3.32 -14.20
N LEU A 686 -22.96 -2.20 -14.93
CA LEU A 686 -23.41 -2.10 -16.32
C LEU A 686 -22.43 -2.75 -17.32
N SER A 687 -21.12 -2.71 -17.06
CA SER A 687 -20.09 -3.12 -18.05
C SER A 687 -19.44 -4.46 -17.79
N ASN A 688 -19.48 -4.99 -16.56
CA ASN A 688 -18.83 -6.24 -16.18
C ASN A 688 -19.89 -7.25 -15.72
N PRO A 689 -20.25 -8.23 -16.57
CA PRO A 689 -21.23 -9.25 -16.24
C PRO A 689 -20.90 -10.05 -14.98
N GLN A 690 -19.65 -10.47 -14.82
CA GLN A 690 -19.24 -11.21 -13.62
C GLN A 690 -19.40 -10.37 -12.34
N ALA A 691 -19.02 -9.09 -12.38
CA ALA A 691 -19.21 -8.20 -11.24
C ALA A 691 -20.71 -7.97 -10.94
N ALA A 692 -21.55 -7.87 -11.96
CA ALA A 692 -23.00 -7.77 -11.78
C ALA A 692 -23.60 -9.05 -11.13
N GLN A 693 -23.12 -10.23 -11.52
CA GLN A 693 -23.51 -11.50 -10.91
C GLN A 693 -23.02 -11.62 -9.47
N ASP A 694 -21.77 -11.22 -9.17
CA ASP A 694 -21.24 -11.18 -7.81
C ASP A 694 -22.07 -10.23 -6.92
N MET A 695 -22.45 -9.06 -7.46
CA MET A 695 -23.34 -8.11 -6.79
C MET A 695 -24.75 -8.67 -6.54
N ALA A 696 -25.28 -9.48 -7.46
CA ALA A 696 -26.58 -10.14 -7.32
C ALA A 696 -26.55 -11.28 -6.29
N ALA A 697 -25.42 -11.99 -6.18
CA ALA A 697 -25.22 -13.07 -5.20
C ALA A 697 -24.96 -12.55 -3.78
N ASP A 698 -24.53 -11.29 -3.63
CA ASP A 698 -24.30 -10.67 -2.33
C ASP A 698 -25.62 -10.36 -1.59
N ALA A 699 -25.92 -11.14 -0.55
CA ALA A 699 -27.09 -10.92 0.30
C ALA A 699 -27.12 -9.55 1.01
N GLY A 700 -25.97 -8.85 1.10
CA GLY A 700 -25.86 -7.48 1.60
C GLY A 700 -26.31 -6.42 0.59
N ASN A 701 -26.28 -6.73 -0.71
CA ASN A 701 -26.72 -5.84 -1.77
C ASN A 701 -28.24 -5.88 -1.91
N ARG A 702 -28.86 -4.71 -2.02
CA ARG A 702 -30.32 -4.56 -2.12
C ARG A 702 -30.77 -4.03 -3.47
N SER A 703 -29.84 -3.67 -4.32
CA SER A 703 -30.09 -2.93 -5.56
C SER A 703 -29.96 -3.79 -6.81
N VAL A 704 -29.37 -4.98 -6.71
CA VAL A 704 -29.12 -5.90 -7.83
C VAL A 704 -29.60 -7.29 -7.44
N ALA A 705 -30.22 -8.03 -8.36
CA ALA A 705 -30.69 -9.40 -8.12
C ALA A 705 -30.66 -10.24 -9.40
N PHE A 706 -30.63 -11.56 -9.22
CA PHE A 706 -30.91 -12.51 -10.28
C PHE A 706 -32.40 -12.54 -10.62
N ALA A 707 -32.69 -12.80 -11.89
CA ALA A 707 -34.03 -13.11 -12.35
C ALA A 707 -33.97 -14.15 -13.49
N THR A 708 -34.98 -15.01 -13.58
CA THR A 708 -35.11 -15.99 -14.67
C THR A 708 -36.39 -15.72 -15.45
N VAL A 709 -36.34 -15.78 -16.78
CA VAL A 709 -37.51 -15.58 -17.64
C VAL A 709 -38.44 -16.79 -17.53
N ALA A 710 -39.64 -16.58 -16.97
CA ALA A 710 -40.64 -17.63 -16.75
C ALA A 710 -41.67 -17.71 -17.90
N ALA A 711 -42.01 -16.57 -18.52
CA ALA A 711 -42.88 -16.46 -19.68
C ALA A 711 -42.50 -15.24 -20.52
N VAL A 712 -42.82 -15.24 -21.82
CA VAL A 712 -42.50 -14.14 -22.75
C VAL A 712 -43.73 -13.36 -23.23
N GLU A 713 -44.93 -13.93 -23.11
CA GLU A 713 -46.20 -13.28 -23.49
C GLU A 713 -47.32 -13.60 -22.47
N PRO A 714 -47.53 -12.77 -21.43
CA PRO A 714 -46.75 -11.59 -21.07
C PRO A 714 -45.34 -11.96 -20.56
N LEU A 715 -44.40 -11.01 -20.60
CA LEU A 715 -43.07 -11.19 -20.04
C LEU A 715 -43.15 -11.29 -18.51
N GLU A 716 -42.83 -12.46 -17.97
CA GLU A 716 -42.83 -12.76 -16.54
C GLU A 716 -41.43 -13.20 -16.11
N LEU A 717 -40.97 -12.65 -14.99
CA LEU A 717 -39.68 -12.95 -14.38
C LEU A 717 -39.90 -13.61 -13.03
N ASP A 718 -39.16 -14.69 -12.75
CA ASP A 718 -38.96 -15.19 -11.40
C ASP A 718 -37.76 -14.46 -10.80
N VAL A 719 -38.01 -13.56 -9.84
CA VAL A 719 -36.99 -12.65 -9.28
C VAL A 719 -36.51 -13.15 -7.92
N GLU A 720 -35.20 -13.40 -7.81
CA GLU A 720 -34.56 -13.89 -6.59
C GLU A 720 -34.24 -12.73 -5.61
N SER A 721 -35.27 -12.00 -5.18
CA SER A 721 -35.09 -10.87 -4.26
C SER A 721 -36.25 -10.71 -3.28
N ARG A 722 -35.92 -10.28 -2.07
CA ARG A 722 -36.91 -9.80 -1.07
C ARG A 722 -37.16 -8.29 -1.15
N ARG A 723 -36.42 -7.57 -1.99
CA ARG A 723 -36.42 -6.09 -2.06
C ARG A 723 -36.90 -5.58 -3.41
N ILE A 724 -36.52 -6.25 -4.50
CA ILE A 724 -37.06 -6.01 -5.83
C ILE A 724 -38.36 -6.83 -5.93
N VAL A 725 -39.48 -6.14 -5.80
CA VAL A 725 -40.83 -6.73 -5.66
C VAL A 725 -41.85 -5.97 -6.54
N ASP A 726 -43.14 -6.31 -6.42
CA ASP A 726 -44.25 -5.56 -7.01
C ASP A 726 -44.11 -4.03 -6.86
N GLY A 727 -44.28 -3.30 -7.97
CA GLY A 727 -44.13 -1.85 -8.05
C GLY A 727 -42.69 -1.36 -8.21
N THR A 728 -41.68 -2.23 -8.06
CA THR A 728 -40.28 -1.86 -8.30
C THR A 728 -40.06 -1.66 -9.79
N ARG A 729 -39.37 -0.58 -10.17
CA ARG A 729 -38.93 -0.38 -11.55
C ARG A 729 -37.51 -0.88 -11.68
N VAL A 730 -37.26 -1.74 -12.66
CA VAL A 730 -35.97 -2.38 -12.86
C VAL A 730 -35.38 -2.06 -14.21
N VAL A 731 -34.06 -2.17 -14.30
CA VAL A 731 -33.26 -2.14 -15.53
C VAL A 731 -32.50 -3.46 -15.66
N MET A 732 -32.45 -4.02 -16.86
CA MET A 732 -31.62 -5.19 -17.16
C MET A 732 -30.15 -4.78 -17.31
N LEU A 733 -29.28 -5.43 -16.54
CA LEU A 733 -27.82 -5.23 -16.59
C LEU A 733 -27.15 -6.27 -17.48
N THR A 734 -27.60 -7.53 -17.39
CA THR A 734 -27.04 -8.62 -18.17
C THR A 734 -28.13 -9.59 -18.64
N LEU A 735 -27.90 -10.21 -19.79
CA LEU A 735 -28.66 -11.33 -20.33
C LEU A 735 -27.69 -12.49 -20.63
N ASN A 736 -27.89 -13.65 -20.01
CA ASN A 736 -27.09 -14.87 -20.20
C ASN A 736 -25.57 -14.61 -20.11
N GLY A 737 -25.14 -13.77 -19.17
CA GLY A 737 -23.74 -13.43 -18.96
C GLY A 737 -23.16 -12.38 -19.91
N ALA A 738 -23.95 -11.81 -20.83
CA ALA A 738 -23.56 -10.68 -21.65
C ALA A 738 -24.08 -9.35 -21.06
N ALA A 739 -23.26 -8.29 -21.10
CA ALA A 739 -23.65 -6.97 -20.61
C ALA A 739 -24.63 -6.30 -21.58
N SER A 740 -25.81 -5.91 -21.08
CA SER A 740 -26.85 -5.29 -21.91
C SER A 740 -26.44 -3.93 -22.47
N VAL A 741 -25.49 -3.23 -21.84
CA VAL A 741 -24.96 -1.96 -22.35
C VAL A 741 -24.15 -2.12 -23.65
N GLU A 742 -23.78 -3.35 -23.98
CA GLU A 742 -23.00 -3.70 -25.17
C GLU A 742 -23.88 -4.21 -26.33
N GLU A 743 -25.19 -4.27 -26.14
CA GLU A 743 -26.16 -4.70 -27.15
C GLU A 743 -26.24 -3.71 -28.33
N PRO A 744 -26.46 -4.22 -29.57
CA PRO A 744 -26.66 -3.35 -30.72
C PRO A 744 -27.86 -2.40 -30.53
N GLY A 745 -27.65 -1.11 -30.75
CA GLY A 745 -28.70 -0.08 -30.63
C GLY A 745 -28.67 0.69 -29.31
N VAL A 746 -28.02 0.16 -28.27
CA VAL A 746 -27.74 0.92 -27.05
C VAL A 746 -26.76 2.04 -27.36
N TRP A 747 -27.05 3.23 -26.85
CA TRP A 747 -26.23 4.42 -27.04
C TRP A 747 -25.97 5.12 -25.71
N VAL A 748 -24.86 5.84 -25.65
CA VAL A 748 -24.44 6.60 -24.47
C VAL A 748 -24.17 8.05 -24.89
N ASP A 749 -24.91 8.99 -24.32
CA ASP A 749 -24.62 10.42 -24.45
C ASP A 749 -23.88 10.91 -23.20
N SER A 750 -22.60 11.27 -23.42
CA SER A 750 -21.71 11.81 -22.40
C SER A 750 -21.59 13.34 -22.46
N ALA A 751 -22.30 14.04 -23.36
CA ALA A 751 -22.24 15.50 -23.47
C ALA A 751 -22.96 16.27 -22.33
N PRO A 752 -24.12 15.83 -21.79
CA PRO A 752 -24.84 16.59 -20.78
C PRO A 752 -24.03 16.84 -19.50
N ALA A 753 -24.18 18.03 -18.93
CA ALA A 753 -23.59 18.35 -17.64
C ALA A 753 -24.26 17.53 -16.53
N GLY A 754 -23.45 16.86 -15.70
CA GLY A 754 -23.90 16.21 -14.47
C GLY A 754 -24.45 14.78 -14.56
N SER A 755 -24.71 14.22 -15.75
CA SER A 755 -25.10 12.80 -15.89
C SER A 755 -24.75 12.23 -17.26
N PHE A 756 -24.48 10.93 -17.34
CA PHE A 756 -24.50 10.15 -18.58
C PHE A 756 -25.92 9.68 -18.86
N LYS A 757 -26.34 9.70 -20.12
CA LYS A 757 -27.64 9.16 -20.55
C LYS A 757 -27.40 7.90 -21.37
N ILE A 758 -28.03 6.80 -20.97
CA ILE A 758 -27.94 5.52 -21.67
C ILE A 758 -29.35 5.18 -22.16
N GLY A 759 -29.53 5.10 -23.48
CA GLY A 759 -30.82 4.80 -24.10
C GLY A 759 -30.93 3.35 -24.55
N GLU A 760 -32.16 2.94 -24.86
CA GLU A 760 -32.51 1.61 -25.41
C GLU A 760 -32.23 0.41 -24.49
N LEU A 761 -31.88 0.63 -23.22
CA LEU A 761 -31.89 -0.43 -22.22
C LEU A 761 -33.34 -0.85 -21.88
N SER A 762 -33.54 -2.14 -21.57
CA SER A 762 -34.82 -2.64 -21.08
C SER A 762 -35.09 -2.17 -19.66
N ILE A 763 -36.06 -1.25 -19.52
CA ILE A 763 -36.41 -0.59 -18.25
C ILE A 763 -37.94 -0.59 -18.09
N GLY A 764 -38.44 -1.03 -16.95
CA GLY A 764 -39.89 -1.08 -16.71
C GLY A 764 -40.30 -1.50 -15.31
N PRO A 765 -41.56 -1.26 -14.92
CA PRO A 765 -42.10 -1.70 -13.64
C PRO A 765 -42.34 -3.21 -13.61
N LEU A 766 -42.20 -3.78 -12.42
CA LEU A 766 -42.65 -5.12 -12.06
C LEU A 766 -44.05 -5.05 -11.44
N SER A 767 -44.90 -6.03 -11.77
CA SER A 767 -46.27 -6.13 -11.26
C SER A 767 -46.62 -7.55 -10.84
N ALA A 768 -47.28 -7.71 -9.69
CA ALA A 768 -47.67 -9.02 -9.18
C ALA A 768 -48.71 -9.71 -10.08
N THR A 769 -48.49 -11.00 -10.37
CA THR A 769 -49.43 -11.84 -11.14
C THR A 769 -50.40 -12.62 -10.25
N GLY A 770 -50.15 -12.63 -8.93
CA GLY A 770 -51.11 -12.99 -7.88
C GLY A 770 -50.89 -14.30 -7.13
N LYS A 771 -50.16 -15.30 -7.68
CA LYS A 771 -50.04 -16.63 -7.04
C LYS A 771 -48.72 -16.87 -6.30
N GLU A 772 -47.61 -16.34 -6.80
CA GLU A 772 -46.28 -16.46 -6.18
C GLU A 772 -45.65 -15.07 -6.08
N ALA A 773 -44.98 -14.78 -4.96
CA ALA A 773 -44.46 -13.44 -4.70
C ALA A 773 -43.23 -13.08 -5.54
N ALA A 774 -42.47 -14.09 -6.00
CA ALA A 774 -41.27 -13.92 -6.83
C ALA A 774 -41.58 -13.83 -8.33
N LEU A 775 -42.71 -14.39 -8.76
CA LEU A 775 -43.17 -14.34 -10.15
C LEU A 775 -43.84 -12.99 -10.45
N LEU A 776 -43.14 -12.14 -11.19
CA LEU A 776 -43.54 -10.76 -11.46
C LEU A 776 -43.64 -10.53 -12.96
N ARG A 777 -44.75 -9.92 -13.40
CA ARG A 777 -44.87 -9.42 -14.77
C ARG A 777 -44.02 -8.18 -14.94
N TRP A 778 -43.15 -8.17 -15.95
CA TRP A 778 -42.31 -7.03 -16.30
C TRP A 778 -42.82 -6.34 -17.57
N ASP A 779 -42.97 -5.02 -17.52
CA ASP A 779 -43.46 -4.20 -18.64
C ASP A 779 -42.38 -3.20 -19.10
N PRO A 780 -41.28 -3.67 -19.72
CA PRO A 780 -40.18 -2.81 -20.15
C PRO A 780 -40.58 -1.92 -21.34
N HIS A 781 -40.04 -0.70 -21.38
CA HIS A 781 -40.22 0.21 -22.50
C HIS A 781 -39.63 -0.35 -23.81
N THR A 782 -38.40 -0.84 -23.73
CA THR A 782 -37.74 -1.60 -24.78
C THR A 782 -37.79 -3.07 -24.39
N VAL A 783 -38.63 -3.85 -25.08
CA VAL A 783 -38.82 -5.27 -24.80
C VAL A 783 -37.56 -6.04 -25.24
N PRO A 784 -36.87 -6.73 -24.31
CA PRO A 784 -35.67 -7.49 -24.67
C PRO A 784 -36.05 -8.75 -25.47
N ALA A 785 -35.15 -9.18 -26.34
CA ALA A 785 -35.29 -10.47 -27.03
C ALA A 785 -34.84 -11.58 -26.08
N VAL A 786 -35.81 -12.28 -25.47
CA VAL A 786 -35.56 -13.33 -24.46
C VAL A 786 -36.40 -14.57 -24.71
N GLU A 787 -35.92 -15.71 -24.20
CA GLU A 787 -36.60 -17.00 -24.19
C GLU A 787 -36.88 -17.47 -22.75
N VAL A 788 -37.83 -18.39 -22.59
CA VAL A 788 -38.11 -18.98 -21.28
C VAL A 788 -36.88 -19.77 -20.80
N GLY A 789 -36.42 -19.47 -19.59
CA GLY A 789 -35.20 -20.03 -19.00
C GLY A 789 -33.98 -19.12 -19.07
N ASP A 790 -34.04 -18.01 -19.81
CA ASP A 790 -32.94 -17.04 -19.84
C ASP A 790 -32.66 -16.46 -18.45
N HIS A 791 -31.37 -16.32 -18.13
CA HIS A 791 -30.90 -15.78 -16.87
C HIS A 791 -30.52 -14.30 -17.01
N LEU A 792 -31.09 -13.48 -16.14
CA LEU A 792 -30.92 -12.04 -16.11
C LEU A 792 -30.24 -11.61 -14.80
N VAL A 793 -29.49 -10.53 -14.90
CA VAL A 793 -29.20 -9.69 -13.73
C VAL A 793 -29.96 -8.38 -13.93
N ILE A 794 -30.81 -8.05 -12.96
CA ILE A 794 -31.61 -6.83 -12.96
C ILE A 794 -31.22 -5.95 -11.77
N ALA A 795 -31.40 -4.65 -11.92
CA ALA A 795 -31.18 -3.69 -10.85
C ALA A 795 -32.36 -2.76 -10.64
N ASP A 796 -32.56 -2.33 -9.40
CA ASP A 796 -33.52 -1.27 -9.05
C ASP A 796 -33.12 0.03 -9.77
N PHE A 797 -34.00 0.54 -10.63
CA PHE A 797 -33.79 1.78 -11.35
C PHE A 797 -33.53 2.97 -10.42
N ALA A 798 -34.15 2.97 -9.22
CA ALA A 798 -34.00 4.05 -8.25
C ALA A 798 -32.57 4.13 -7.68
N TRP A 799 -31.77 3.06 -7.78
CA TRP A 799 -30.36 3.09 -7.45
C TRP A 799 -29.58 4.04 -8.37
N PHE A 800 -29.91 4.05 -9.66
CA PHE A 800 -29.27 4.91 -10.66
C PHE A 800 -29.92 6.30 -10.75
N SER A 801 -31.25 6.35 -10.81
CA SER A 801 -31.96 7.51 -11.35
C SER A 801 -33.33 7.76 -10.70
N LYS A 802 -33.68 9.04 -10.61
CA LYS A 802 -34.99 9.53 -10.16
C LYS A 802 -35.93 9.93 -11.30
N LEU A 803 -35.53 9.70 -12.56
CA LEU A 803 -36.36 10.05 -13.72
C LEU A 803 -37.68 9.28 -13.71
N SER A 804 -38.78 9.90 -14.14
CA SER A 804 -40.10 9.24 -14.19
C SER A 804 -40.30 8.38 -15.45
N GLY A 805 -39.61 8.67 -16.54
CA GLY A 805 -39.67 7.89 -17.79
C GLY A 805 -38.81 6.62 -17.76
N ASN A 806 -39.05 5.74 -18.74
CA ASN A 806 -38.38 4.44 -18.89
C ASN A 806 -37.50 4.34 -20.15
N SER A 807 -37.43 5.38 -20.98
CA SER A 807 -36.66 5.34 -22.24
C SER A 807 -35.15 5.52 -22.06
N VAL A 808 -34.72 6.05 -20.91
CA VAL A 808 -33.32 6.43 -20.66
C VAL A 808 -32.95 6.14 -19.20
N LEU A 809 -31.82 5.47 -19.00
CA LEU A 809 -31.13 5.39 -17.73
C LEU A 809 -30.20 6.60 -17.57
N SER A 810 -30.20 7.21 -16.39
CA SER A 810 -29.34 8.35 -16.09
C SER A 810 -28.38 7.98 -14.97
N VAL A 811 -27.09 8.01 -15.25
CA VAL A 811 -26.03 7.79 -14.25
C VAL A 811 -25.42 9.13 -13.88
N ALA A 812 -25.40 9.49 -12.59
CA ALA A 812 -24.87 10.78 -12.15
C ALA A 812 -23.34 10.85 -12.36
N LYS A 813 -22.85 11.95 -12.93
CA LYS A 813 -21.41 12.20 -13.08
C LYS A 813 -20.80 12.63 -11.75
N PRO A 814 -19.62 12.10 -11.36
CA PRO A 814 -18.88 12.65 -10.25
C PRO A 814 -18.46 14.10 -10.59
N LYS A 815 -18.56 15.00 -9.61
CA LYS A 815 -18.19 16.41 -9.81
C LYS A 815 -16.67 16.57 -9.77
N PRO A 816 -16.06 17.44 -10.60
CA PRO A 816 -14.66 17.83 -10.43
C PRO A 816 -14.45 18.65 -9.15
N ASP A 817 -13.20 18.79 -8.70
CA ASP A 817 -12.89 19.66 -7.56
C ASP A 817 -13.06 21.14 -7.95
N THR A 818 -14.02 21.79 -7.32
CA THR A 818 -14.33 23.23 -7.50
C THR A 818 -14.20 24.03 -6.20
N THR A 819 -13.85 23.37 -5.09
CA THR A 819 -13.81 24.01 -3.76
C THR A 819 -12.41 24.52 -3.43
N SER A 820 -11.40 23.78 -3.87
CA SER A 820 -10.01 23.96 -3.43
C SER A 820 -9.02 23.86 -4.58
N ALA A 821 -9.47 24.34 -5.74
CA ALA A 821 -8.73 24.32 -6.99
C ALA A 821 -9.07 25.57 -7.82
N PRO A 822 -8.20 25.96 -8.76
CA PRO A 822 -8.48 27.11 -9.59
C PRO A 822 -9.75 26.93 -10.40
N LYS A 823 -10.60 27.96 -10.40
CA LYS A 823 -11.82 28.02 -11.21
C LYS A 823 -11.47 28.34 -12.66
N ALA A 824 -12.43 28.18 -13.56
CA ALA A 824 -12.22 28.38 -15.00
C ALA A 824 -11.91 29.84 -15.37
N ASP A 825 -12.36 30.79 -14.53
CA ASP A 825 -12.16 32.23 -14.66
C ASP A 825 -10.96 32.75 -13.85
N CYS A 826 -10.23 31.88 -13.16
CA CYS A 826 -9.03 32.28 -12.42
C CYS A 826 -7.88 32.60 -13.38
N THR A 827 -7.18 33.69 -13.10
CA THR A 827 -5.97 34.13 -13.80
C THR A 827 -4.83 34.32 -12.79
N PHE A 828 -3.60 34.53 -13.27
CA PHE A 828 -2.45 34.82 -12.40
C PHE A 828 -2.66 36.05 -11.49
N ALA A 829 -3.47 37.03 -11.92
CA ALA A 829 -3.73 38.24 -11.15
C ALA A 829 -4.91 38.12 -10.16
N SER A 830 -5.70 37.03 -10.24
CA SER A 830 -6.94 36.90 -9.47
C SER A 830 -6.71 36.90 -7.95
N TYR A 831 -5.67 36.21 -7.47
CA TYR A 831 -5.35 36.22 -6.04
C TYR A 831 -4.90 37.60 -5.55
N ASP A 832 -4.02 38.27 -6.30
CA ASP A 832 -3.49 39.57 -5.89
C ASP A 832 -4.58 40.67 -5.89
N ALA A 833 -5.57 40.56 -6.79
CA ALA A 833 -6.70 41.48 -6.87
C ALA A 833 -7.74 41.29 -5.74
N ASP A 834 -8.04 40.04 -5.35
CA ASP A 834 -8.96 39.71 -4.25
C ASP A 834 -8.48 38.46 -3.48
N PRO A 835 -7.54 38.63 -2.53
CA PRO A 835 -6.98 37.51 -1.78
C PRO A 835 -8.01 36.77 -0.93
N GLN A 836 -9.08 37.44 -0.48
CA GLN A 836 -10.08 36.82 0.40
C GLN A 836 -10.94 35.82 -0.37
N THR A 837 -11.44 36.20 -1.54
CA THR A 837 -12.25 35.32 -2.40
C THR A 837 -11.39 34.20 -3.00
N HIS A 838 -10.14 34.49 -3.35
CA HIS A 838 -9.27 33.55 -4.05
C HIS A 838 -8.35 32.70 -3.14
N ARG A 839 -8.45 32.87 -1.81
CA ARG A 839 -7.62 32.18 -0.80
C ARG A 839 -7.47 30.68 -1.02
N TRP A 840 -8.53 30.02 -1.49
CA TRP A 840 -8.60 28.56 -1.60
C TRP A 840 -8.53 28.02 -3.02
N CYS A 841 -8.62 28.87 -4.06
CA CYS A 841 -8.70 28.40 -5.45
C CYS A 841 -7.41 28.61 -6.25
N CYS A 842 -6.93 29.85 -6.40
CA CYS A 842 -5.79 30.17 -7.28
C CYS A 842 -4.64 30.90 -6.57
N ARG A 843 -4.51 30.73 -5.26
CA ARG A 843 -3.34 31.19 -4.51
C ARG A 843 -2.13 30.31 -4.89
N SER A 844 -1.13 30.92 -5.52
CA SER A 844 0.07 30.19 -5.94
C SER A 844 0.93 29.72 -4.76
N HIS A 845 1.76 28.71 -4.96
CA HIS A 845 2.70 28.23 -3.94
C HIS A 845 3.73 29.28 -3.55
N GLU A 846 4.18 30.11 -4.49
CA GLU A 846 5.11 31.21 -4.23
C GLU A 846 4.48 32.21 -3.23
N ARG A 847 3.22 32.59 -3.42
CA ARG A 847 2.47 33.42 -2.46
C ARG A 847 2.20 32.68 -1.15
N SER A 848 1.80 31.41 -1.24
CA SER A 848 1.47 30.58 -0.08
C SER A 848 2.63 30.45 0.89
N GLU A 849 3.77 30.02 0.37
CA GLU A 849 4.97 29.75 1.15
C GLU A 849 5.69 31.04 1.56
N ALA A 850 5.53 32.15 0.82
CA ALA A 850 6.00 33.45 1.27
C ALA A 850 5.30 33.94 2.55
N GLU A 851 3.96 33.91 2.59
CA GLU A 851 3.20 34.27 3.79
C GLU A 851 3.49 33.32 4.95
N PHE A 852 3.69 32.02 4.68
CA PHE A 852 4.04 31.04 5.70
C PHE A 852 5.45 31.27 6.26
N SER A 853 6.41 31.62 5.41
CA SER A 853 7.75 32.04 5.81
C SER A 853 7.69 33.27 6.74
N ASP A 854 6.89 34.28 6.40
CA ASP A 854 6.69 35.47 7.24
C ASP A 854 6.01 35.15 8.59
N LEU A 855 5.10 34.17 8.61
CA LEU A 855 4.52 33.65 9.85
C LEU A 855 5.58 32.94 10.72
N ILE A 856 6.40 32.07 10.14
CA ILE A 856 7.50 31.38 10.86
C ILE A 856 8.46 32.41 11.45
N ALA A 857 8.88 33.40 10.67
CA ALA A 857 9.77 34.47 11.13
C ALA A 857 9.15 35.24 12.31
N SER A 858 7.87 35.56 12.24
CA SER A 858 7.14 36.22 13.34
C SER A 858 7.08 35.36 14.61
N ARG A 859 6.89 34.04 14.47
CA ARG A 859 6.91 33.10 15.59
C ARG A 859 8.32 33.00 16.20
N ARG A 860 9.37 32.95 15.39
CA ARG A 860 10.78 33.00 15.85
C ARG A 860 11.07 34.28 16.62
N ALA A 861 10.64 35.44 16.12
CA ALA A 861 10.81 36.72 16.79
C ALA A 861 10.12 36.79 18.17
N ARG A 862 9.01 36.06 18.35
CA ARG A 862 8.33 35.90 19.65
C ARG A 862 8.94 34.81 20.54
N GLY A 863 10.03 34.16 20.12
CA GLY A 863 10.66 33.05 20.83
C GLY A 863 9.81 31.77 20.84
N GLU A 864 8.75 31.68 20.02
CA GLU A 864 7.84 30.54 20.01
C GLU A 864 8.44 29.30 19.36
N LEU A 865 9.47 29.50 18.52
CA LEU A 865 10.25 28.48 17.82
C LEU A 865 11.70 28.47 18.32
N ASN A 866 11.97 28.96 19.53
CA ASN A 866 13.29 28.84 20.15
C ASN A 866 13.56 27.34 20.41
N PRO A 867 14.69 26.77 19.93
CA PRO A 867 15.10 25.39 20.26
C PRO A 867 15.15 25.09 21.76
N GLU A 868 15.28 26.11 22.62
CA GLU A 868 15.28 25.98 24.07
C GLU A 868 13.87 25.92 24.71
N LYS A 869 12.81 26.18 23.94
CA LYS A 869 11.43 26.15 24.44
C LYS A 869 11.03 24.70 24.76
N TRP A 870 10.35 24.50 25.89
CA TRP A 870 9.93 23.19 26.38
C TRP A 870 8.40 23.05 26.41
N PRO A 871 7.83 21.91 25.95
CA PRO A 871 8.49 20.80 25.26
C PRO A 871 9.03 21.21 23.88
N PRO A 872 9.97 20.45 23.28
CA PRO A 872 10.55 20.78 21.97
C PRO A 872 9.45 20.96 20.93
N VAL A 873 9.53 22.05 20.15
CA VAL A 873 8.53 22.33 19.11
C VAL A 873 8.65 21.29 18.01
N ARG A 874 7.51 20.70 17.62
CA ARG A 874 7.45 19.74 16.53
C ARG A 874 7.20 20.45 15.20
N ASP A 875 7.86 19.96 14.17
CA ASP A 875 7.56 20.30 12.78
C ASP A 875 6.49 19.35 12.26
N ASP A 876 5.23 19.80 12.26
CA ASP A 876 4.12 19.03 11.72
C ASP A 876 4.17 18.87 10.19
N ASP A 877 4.99 19.66 9.46
CA ASP A 877 5.16 19.53 8.01
C ASP A 877 6.03 18.31 7.61
N ALA A 878 6.85 17.85 8.55
CA ALA A 878 7.56 16.58 8.58
C ALA A 878 8.51 16.25 7.41
N PHE A 879 8.95 17.21 6.60
CA PHE A 879 9.90 16.96 5.50
C PHE A 879 10.77 18.18 5.17
N GLU A 880 11.53 18.63 6.15
CA GLU A 880 12.61 19.55 5.87
C GLU A 880 13.71 18.84 5.09
N VAL A 881 14.28 19.56 4.12
CA VAL A 881 15.61 19.24 3.60
C VAL A 881 16.53 19.20 4.79
N SER A 882 17.27 18.09 4.92
CA SER A 882 18.29 17.92 5.94
C SER A 882 19.13 19.18 6.08
N ALA A 883 19.41 19.60 7.32
CA ALA A 883 20.38 20.67 7.55
C ALA A 883 21.70 20.35 6.85
N ALA A 884 22.48 21.38 6.50
CA ALA A 884 23.65 21.25 5.64
C ALA A 884 24.69 20.20 6.11
N GLN A 885 24.65 19.81 7.40
CA GLN A 885 25.57 18.86 8.04
C GLN A 885 24.84 17.73 8.79
N ALA A 886 23.53 17.57 8.58
CA ALA A 886 22.79 16.52 9.28
C ALA A 886 23.34 15.14 8.87
N ALA A 887 23.55 14.27 9.86
CA ALA A 887 23.94 12.89 9.61
C ALA A 887 22.88 12.22 8.72
N ALA A 888 23.32 11.70 7.57
CA ALA A 888 22.50 10.92 6.66
C ALA A 888 23.13 9.53 6.49
N GLY A 889 22.27 8.51 6.45
CA GLY A 889 22.71 7.15 6.22
C GLY A 889 22.99 6.93 4.74
N ASN A 890 24.12 6.33 4.42
CA ASN A 890 24.40 5.81 3.09
C ASN A 890 24.67 4.31 3.19
N ALA A 891 23.69 3.51 2.78
CA ALA A 891 23.79 2.04 2.79
C ALA A 891 24.87 1.50 1.84
N PHE A 892 25.35 2.33 0.89
CA PHE A 892 26.44 1.96 -0.02
C PHE A 892 27.83 2.26 0.53
N ALA A 893 27.95 3.02 1.63
CA ALA A 893 29.25 3.55 2.08
C ALA A 893 30.17 2.51 2.72
N VAL A 894 29.62 1.37 3.15
CA VAL A 894 30.34 0.31 3.85
C VAL A 894 30.34 -0.98 3.02
N ALA A 895 31.29 -1.85 3.31
CA ALA A 895 31.37 -3.16 2.66
C ALA A 895 30.07 -3.96 2.93
N PRO A 896 29.54 -4.67 1.92
CA PRO A 896 28.37 -5.53 2.13
C PRO A 896 28.63 -6.58 3.21
N GLU A 897 27.67 -6.72 4.12
CA GLU A 897 27.65 -7.73 5.17
C GLU A 897 26.58 -8.78 4.81
N PRO A 898 26.85 -10.09 5.03
CA PRO A 898 25.84 -11.12 4.78
C PRO A 898 24.68 -11.00 5.77
N VAL A 899 23.48 -11.34 5.31
CA VAL A 899 22.29 -11.42 6.15
C VAL A 899 22.40 -12.65 7.06
N PRO A 900 22.13 -12.55 8.37
CA PRO A 900 22.07 -13.71 9.25
C PRO A 900 20.99 -14.73 8.83
N ASP A 901 21.30 -16.02 8.93
CA ASP A 901 20.43 -17.12 8.49
C ASP A 901 19.13 -17.24 9.30
N ASP A 902 19.02 -16.61 10.46
CA ASP A 902 17.85 -16.62 11.34
C ASP A 902 16.96 -15.38 11.23
N GLU A 903 17.41 -14.31 10.55
CA GLU A 903 16.68 -13.04 10.40
C GLU A 903 15.76 -13.02 9.16
N THR A 904 14.54 -12.54 9.33
CA THR A 904 13.52 -12.44 8.28
C THR A 904 13.11 -10.99 8.01
N MET A 905 12.41 -10.75 6.89
CA MET A 905 11.79 -9.44 6.65
C MET A 905 10.87 -8.99 7.78
N ASP A 906 10.26 -9.93 8.52
CA ASP A 906 9.41 -9.66 9.68
C ASP A 906 10.17 -9.17 10.92
N ASP A 907 11.51 -9.27 10.94
CA ASP A 907 12.35 -8.73 12.01
C ASP A 907 12.80 -7.29 11.69
N LEU A 908 12.90 -6.96 10.40
CA LEU A 908 13.18 -5.59 9.92
C LEU A 908 11.94 -4.69 9.84
N GLU A 909 10.78 -5.27 9.48
CA GLU A 909 9.45 -4.65 9.43
C GLU A 909 8.64 -4.97 10.69
#